data_AF-A0A2A9E937-F1
#
_entry.id   AF-A0A2A9E937-F1
#
_cell.length_a   1.000
_cell.length_b   1.000
_cell.length_c   1.000
_cell.angle_alpha   90.00
_cell.angle_beta   90.00
_cell.angle_gamma   90.00
#
_symmetry.space_group_name_H-M   'P 1'
#
loop_
_entity.id
_entity.type
_entity.pdbx_description
1 polymer ?
#
loop_
_entity_poly.entity_id
_entity_poly.type
_entity_poly.pdbx_seq_one_letter_code
_entity_poly.pdbx_strand_id
1 'polypeptide(L)'
;MARTTTVEVDGRSLRVTNLDKVIYPVTGTTKGEVIDYYLAIAPVMIPHVAGRPVTRKRWVNGVGTADEPGQVFFEKNLAASAPRWVHRHDLAHSDHTNTYPLVEEQDGAATLAWFAQLAALEVHVPQWRFADDTTSRGKVVHHPDRMVLDLDPGPGAGLPECVAVARLCREIVSGMGLDLVPVTSGSKGIHLYARLDGTLASDDVSAVAHELARSLEADHPDLVVSDMKKSLRKGRVLVDWSQNSGNKTTVAPYSLRGRERPAVAAPRTWDELDDDLTQLGPHEVLDRVARLGDPMAVAGTGEGAEDRLAQYRAKRDEARTPEPFTSSRRDGDGRPTFVIQDHHASRHHHDFRLEHDGVLLSWALPRLTPSSTGRNNLAVQTEDHPLDYGSFEGTIPKGEYGAGTVTIWDAGTYEAEKMRDDEIIVELAGRPDGGLANDGGPQPPMFVLIRTDAEKRQWLIHRMDKRKHLESLRRRGLKPGRSEDDAADGAAKDGEAREGAAQEGAAKEGEAKDGVAKGATTGRTSGKAATRAAKGGAHGGDEVAVAGGDERGSTAHVAAAAPSDLPQDVSPMLASSTDAVARRDLARAGTDDSPWVLEMKWDGIRAILSVDPAARTWSVRTRGGHDVTAGYPELAEILDRVHVPAVLDGEIIAPGPDGTPEFGRLQTRLGLTAPATSSAPAAPRPSSSCCSTSCTREGKT
;
A
#
# COMPACT_ATOMS: atom_id res chain seq x y z
N MET A 1 41.92 -35.30 5.17
CA MET A 1 41.30 -34.41 6.19
C MET A 1 40.80 -33.18 5.47
N ALA A 2 39.56 -32.75 5.72
CA ALA A 2 39.05 -31.49 5.16
C ALA A 2 39.95 -30.33 5.60
N ARG A 3 40.51 -29.60 4.64
CA ARG A 3 41.34 -28.42 4.93
C ARG A 3 40.43 -27.42 5.66
N THR A 4 40.75 -27.17 6.92
CA THR A 4 40.01 -26.26 7.78
C THR A 4 40.82 -24.99 7.87
N THR A 5 40.19 -23.87 7.55
CA THR A 5 40.81 -22.54 7.59
C THR A 5 40.01 -21.67 8.54
N THR A 6 40.69 -20.85 9.31
CA THR A 6 40.06 -19.80 10.11
C THR A 6 40.22 -18.48 9.36
N VAL A 7 39.13 -17.74 9.20
CA VAL A 7 39.10 -16.42 8.58
C VAL A 7 38.48 -15.42 9.54
N GLU A 8 38.87 -14.15 9.45
CA GLU A 8 38.28 -13.05 10.21
C GLU A 8 37.36 -12.24 9.30
N VAL A 9 36.11 -12.03 9.72
CA VAL A 9 35.11 -11.21 9.03
C VAL A 9 34.40 -10.37 10.09
N ASP A 10 34.26 -9.07 9.91
CA ASP A 10 33.68 -8.14 10.90
C ASP A 10 34.25 -8.30 12.33
N GLY A 11 35.55 -8.60 12.44
CA GLY A 11 36.21 -8.88 13.74
C GLY A 11 35.75 -10.17 14.43
N ARG A 12 35.06 -11.05 13.70
CA ARG A 12 34.63 -12.38 14.15
C ARG A 12 35.48 -13.46 13.49
N SER A 13 35.91 -14.42 14.30
CA SER A 13 36.64 -15.59 13.83
C SER A 13 35.69 -16.69 13.34
N LEU A 14 35.78 -17.04 12.05
CA LEU A 14 34.97 -18.06 11.39
C LEU A 14 35.82 -19.26 10.96
N ARG A 15 35.37 -20.45 11.36
CA ARG A 15 35.95 -21.71 10.87
C ARG A 15 35.24 -22.16 9.60
N VAL A 16 35.93 -22.07 8.48
CA VAL A 16 35.46 -22.55 7.18
C VAL A 16 36.13 -23.87 6.81
N THR A 17 35.40 -24.72 6.07
CA THR A 17 35.86 -26.05 5.67
C THR A 17 35.37 -26.36 4.27
N ASN A 18 35.97 -27.29 3.54
CA ASN A 18 35.42 -27.80 2.27
C ASN A 18 35.03 -26.69 1.27
N LEU A 19 35.87 -25.66 1.10
CA LEU A 19 35.57 -24.52 0.23
C LEU A 19 35.38 -24.96 -1.23
N ASP A 20 36.18 -25.92 -1.68
CA ASP A 20 36.11 -26.47 -3.05
C ASP A 20 34.92 -27.44 -3.26
N LYS A 21 34.07 -27.67 -2.24
CA LYS A 21 32.91 -28.56 -2.38
C LYS A 21 31.92 -27.91 -3.34
N VAL A 22 31.59 -28.61 -4.41
CA VAL A 22 30.55 -28.20 -5.36
C VAL A 22 29.18 -28.24 -4.68
N ILE A 23 28.48 -27.11 -4.70
CA ILE A 23 27.15 -26.92 -4.13
C ILE A 23 26.09 -26.87 -5.23
N TYR A 24 26.42 -26.31 -6.40
CA TYR A 24 25.59 -26.34 -7.61
C TYR A 24 26.29 -27.15 -8.72
N PRO A 25 25.95 -28.45 -8.89
CA PRO A 25 26.63 -29.32 -9.84
C PRO A 25 26.61 -28.84 -11.29
N VAL A 26 25.51 -28.22 -11.74
CA VAL A 26 25.33 -27.80 -13.14
C VAL A 26 26.23 -26.63 -13.52
N THR A 27 26.53 -25.74 -12.58
CA THR A 27 27.42 -24.60 -12.82
C THR A 27 28.83 -24.81 -12.28
N GLY A 28 29.04 -25.87 -11.49
CA GLY A 28 30.29 -26.09 -10.76
C GLY A 28 30.46 -25.18 -9.54
N THR A 29 29.46 -24.35 -9.19
CA THR A 29 29.57 -23.36 -8.12
C THR A 29 29.85 -24.04 -6.78
N THR A 30 30.94 -23.63 -6.16
CA THR A 30 31.53 -24.18 -4.95
C THR A 30 30.99 -23.49 -3.70
N LYS A 31 31.26 -24.08 -2.52
CA LYS A 31 30.90 -23.47 -1.25
C LYS A 31 31.70 -22.19 -0.98
N GLY A 32 32.95 -22.13 -1.43
CA GLY A 32 33.76 -20.91 -1.37
C GLY A 32 33.07 -19.77 -2.11
N GLU A 33 32.65 -19.98 -3.36
CA GLU A 33 31.96 -18.96 -4.15
C GLU A 33 30.60 -18.55 -3.55
N VAL A 34 29.89 -19.46 -2.89
CA VAL A 34 28.66 -19.13 -2.14
C VAL A 34 28.97 -18.22 -0.95
N ILE A 35 30.06 -18.49 -0.20
CA ILE A 35 30.50 -17.64 0.90
C ILE A 35 30.93 -16.27 0.36
N ASP A 36 31.71 -16.24 -0.73
CA ASP A 36 32.19 -15.01 -1.36
C ASP A 36 31.03 -14.13 -1.85
N TYR A 37 30.00 -14.73 -2.46
CA TYR A 37 28.79 -14.00 -2.84
C TYR A 37 28.11 -13.34 -1.63
N TYR A 38 27.90 -14.10 -0.55
CA TYR A 38 27.23 -13.57 0.65
C TYR A 38 28.05 -12.49 1.34
N LEU A 39 29.38 -12.59 1.33
CA LEU A 39 30.27 -11.53 1.82
C LEU A 39 30.18 -10.27 0.95
N ALA A 40 30.20 -10.43 -0.37
CA ALA A 40 30.18 -9.31 -1.31
C ALA A 40 28.82 -8.57 -1.33
N ILE A 41 27.71 -9.30 -1.21
CA ILE A 41 26.36 -8.72 -1.22
C ILE A 41 25.90 -8.23 0.16
N ALA A 42 26.61 -8.57 1.23
CA ALA A 42 26.25 -8.23 2.61
C ALA A 42 25.87 -6.75 2.80
N PRO A 43 26.61 -5.75 2.28
CA PRO A 43 26.30 -4.34 2.51
C PRO A 43 24.88 -3.92 2.11
N VAL A 44 24.32 -4.53 1.06
CA VAL A 44 22.95 -4.25 0.60
C VAL A 44 21.94 -5.28 1.07
N MET A 45 22.37 -6.50 1.43
CA MET A 45 21.47 -7.52 1.97
C MET A 45 21.10 -7.28 3.43
N ILE A 46 22.05 -6.85 4.27
CA ILE A 46 21.88 -6.70 5.71
C ILE A 46 20.68 -5.81 6.08
N PRO A 47 20.47 -4.62 5.47
CA PRO A 47 19.31 -3.77 5.79
C PRO A 47 17.95 -4.48 5.65
N HIS A 48 17.86 -5.49 4.78
CA HIS A 48 16.61 -6.22 4.49
C HIS A 48 16.36 -7.42 5.39
N VAL A 49 17.38 -7.87 6.14
CA VAL A 49 17.32 -9.02 7.04
C VAL A 49 17.61 -8.69 8.51
N ALA A 50 18.15 -7.50 8.78
CA ALA A 50 18.54 -7.07 10.11
C ALA A 50 17.37 -7.09 11.11
N GLY A 51 17.62 -7.62 12.31
CA GLY A 51 16.62 -7.69 13.39
C GLY A 51 15.44 -8.66 13.16
N ARG A 52 15.48 -9.47 12.09
CA ARG A 52 14.42 -10.44 11.75
C ARG A 52 14.81 -11.87 12.13
N PRO A 53 13.89 -12.73 12.61
CA PRO A 53 14.20 -14.13 12.87
C PRO A 53 14.52 -14.88 11.56
N VAL A 54 15.75 -15.36 11.42
CA VAL A 54 16.18 -16.03 10.20
C VAL A 54 15.90 -17.53 10.23
N THR A 55 15.02 -17.97 9.32
CA THR A 55 14.89 -19.39 8.95
C THR A 55 15.90 -19.73 7.86
N ARG A 56 16.74 -20.73 8.09
CA ARG A 56 17.76 -21.16 7.12
C ARG A 56 17.27 -22.39 6.37
N LYS A 57 17.43 -22.42 5.05
CA LYS A 57 17.19 -23.62 4.24
C LYS A 57 18.50 -24.15 3.68
N ARG A 58 18.80 -25.41 4.02
CA ARG A 58 20.16 -25.95 3.94
C ARG A 58 20.27 -27.13 2.98
N TRP A 59 21.33 -27.10 2.15
CA TRP A 59 21.73 -28.18 1.24
C TRP A 59 23.14 -28.60 1.55
N VAL A 60 23.31 -29.39 2.61
CA VAL A 60 24.64 -29.77 3.14
C VAL A 60 25.53 -30.42 2.07
N ASN A 61 24.92 -31.14 1.11
CA ASN A 61 25.61 -31.83 0.01
C ASN A 61 25.38 -31.20 -1.36
N GLY A 62 24.90 -29.95 -1.41
CA GLY A 62 24.55 -29.28 -2.66
C GLY A 62 23.11 -29.56 -3.11
N VAL A 63 22.68 -28.81 -4.12
CA VAL A 63 21.30 -28.83 -4.66
C VAL A 63 20.98 -30.06 -5.50
N GLY A 64 22.00 -30.82 -5.92
CA GLY A 64 21.85 -31.92 -6.87
C GLY A 64 21.56 -31.44 -8.30
N THR A 65 20.99 -32.31 -9.12
CA THR A 65 20.55 -32.01 -10.50
C THR A 65 19.03 -32.13 -10.61
N ALA A 66 18.46 -31.83 -11.78
CA ALA A 66 17.03 -32.08 -12.03
C ALA A 66 16.63 -33.55 -11.81
N ASP A 67 17.50 -34.50 -12.19
CA ASP A 67 17.24 -35.94 -12.10
C ASP A 67 17.55 -36.51 -10.70
N GLU A 68 18.54 -35.96 -10.00
CA GLU A 68 18.95 -36.38 -8.67
C GLU A 68 19.01 -35.16 -7.72
N PRO A 69 17.86 -34.71 -7.18
CA PRO A 69 17.81 -33.54 -6.32
C PRO A 69 18.48 -33.80 -4.96
N GLY A 70 19.27 -32.83 -4.52
CA GLY A 70 19.98 -32.89 -3.25
C GLY A 70 19.05 -32.79 -2.04
N GLN A 71 19.47 -33.39 -0.92
CA GLN A 71 18.72 -33.33 0.34
C GLN A 71 18.68 -31.91 0.89
N VAL A 72 17.49 -31.49 1.32
CA VAL A 72 17.20 -30.17 1.87
C VAL A 72 16.41 -30.26 3.16
N PHE A 73 16.67 -29.34 4.07
CA PHE A 73 15.82 -29.13 5.24
C PHE A 73 15.78 -27.66 5.65
N PHE A 74 14.70 -27.28 6.32
CA PHE A 74 14.57 -25.99 6.98
C PHE A 74 15.05 -26.11 8.42
N GLU A 75 15.75 -25.09 8.89
CA GLU A 75 16.26 -24.99 10.25
C GLU A 75 15.86 -23.63 10.81
N LYS A 76 14.92 -23.66 11.76
CA LYS A 76 14.42 -22.49 12.48
C LYS A 76 15.20 -22.30 13.78
N ASN A 77 15.20 -23.33 14.63
CA ASN A 77 15.92 -23.31 15.88
C ASN A 77 17.44 -23.26 15.66
N LEU A 78 18.14 -22.49 16.48
CA LEU A 78 19.58 -22.35 16.45
C LEU A 78 20.22 -23.51 17.21
N ALA A 79 21.17 -24.22 16.58
CA ALA A 79 21.87 -25.31 17.25
C ALA A 79 22.73 -24.78 18.42
N ALA A 80 22.85 -25.57 19.50
CA ALA A 80 23.69 -25.22 20.65
C ALA A 80 25.18 -25.05 20.29
N SER A 81 25.62 -25.65 19.18
CA SER A 81 26.98 -25.52 18.64
C SER A 81 27.22 -24.24 17.83
N ALA A 82 26.21 -23.39 17.64
CA ALA A 82 26.36 -22.12 16.95
C ALA A 82 27.37 -21.20 17.68
N PRO A 83 28.19 -20.42 16.95
CA PRO A 83 29.12 -19.50 17.57
C PRO A 83 28.43 -18.56 18.54
N ARG A 84 29.06 -18.30 19.70
CA ARG A 84 28.47 -17.47 20.76
C ARG A 84 28.23 -16.01 20.33
N TRP A 85 28.98 -15.54 19.34
CA TRP A 85 28.84 -14.20 18.79
C TRP A 85 27.62 -14.04 17.88
N VAL A 86 27.03 -15.13 17.36
CA VAL A 86 25.81 -15.04 16.55
C VAL A 86 24.65 -14.61 17.45
N HIS A 87 24.12 -13.42 17.14
CA HIS A 87 22.95 -12.83 17.78
C HIS A 87 21.75 -13.78 17.66
N ARG A 88 20.93 -13.82 18.71
CA ARG A 88 19.80 -14.74 18.78
C ARG A 88 18.68 -14.21 19.66
N HIS A 89 17.45 -14.59 19.32
CA HIS A 89 16.27 -14.25 20.11
C HIS A 89 15.32 -15.45 20.20
N ASP A 90 14.68 -15.60 21.36
CA ASP A 90 13.67 -16.63 21.57
C ASP A 90 12.31 -16.15 21.07
N LEU A 91 11.60 -17.01 20.36
CA LEU A 91 10.24 -16.76 19.91
C LEU A 91 9.36 -17.94 20.36
N ALA A 92 8.37 -17.63 21.18
CA ALA A 92 7.37 -18.59 21.64
C ALA A 92 6.36 -18.86 20.51
N HIS A 93 6.28 -20.11 20.07
CA HIS A 93 5.23 -20.64 19.23
C HIS A 93 4.13 -21.26 20.10
N SER A 94 3.02 -21.68 19.50
CA SER A 94 1.88 -22.25 20.22
C SER A 94 2.20 -23.47 21.09
N ASP A 95 3.22 -24.24 20.71
CA ASP A 95 3.56 -25.55 21.28
C ASP A 95 5.04 -25.68 21.72
N HIS A 96 5.91 -24.73 21.35
CA HIS A 96 7.34 -24.75 21.68
C HIS A 96 7.98 -23.36 21.58
N THR A 97 9.20 -23.21 22.08
CA THR A 97 10.01 -22.00 21.87
C THR A 97 11.16 -22.33 20.92
N ASN A 98 11.36 -21.48 19.91
CA ASN A 98 12.52 -21.56 19.02
C ASN A 98 13.45 -20.38 19.29
N THR A 99 14.74 -20.64 19.39
CA THR A 99 15.79 -19.62 19.37
C THR A 99 16.18 -19.38 17.92
N TYR A 100 15.91 -18.21 17.36
CA TYR A 100 16.30 -17.86 15.99
C TYR A 100 17.64 -17.10 15.99
N PRO A 101 18.53 -17.34 15.01
CA PRO A 101 19.64 -16.45 14.77
C PRO A 101 19.13 -15.14 14.13
N LEU A 102 19.83 -14.06 14.45
CA LEU A 102 19.64 -12.75 13.86
C LEU A 102 20.88 -12.38 13.05
N VAL A 103 20.65 -11.64 11.97
CA VAL A 103 21.70 -10.86 11.30
C VAL A 103 21.57 -9.45 11.88
N GLU A 104 22.69 -8.86 12.32
CA GLU A 104 22.74 -7.50 12.84
C GLU A 104 23.72 -6.67 12.01
N GLU A 105 23.62 -5.34 12.07
CA GLU A 105 24.48 -4.47 11.25
C GLU A 105 25.97 -4.61 11.57
N GLN A 106 26.32 -4.84 12.84
CA GLN A 106 27.70 -4.80 13.29
C GLN A 106 28.52 -6.05 12.89
N ASP A 107 27.87 -7.21 12.73
CA ASP A 107 28.52 -8.48 12.38
C ASP A 107 27.73 -9.31 11.37
N GLY A 108 26.92 -8.62 10.55
CA GLY A 108 26.02 -9.24 9.61
C GLY A 108 26.74 -10.00 8.51
N ALA A 109 27.86 -9.50 7.99
CA ALA A 109 28.61 -10.20 6.95
C ALA A 109 29.25 -11.48 7.51
N ALA A 110 29.75 -11.44 8.74
CA ALA A 110 30.20 -12.63 9.46
C ALA A 110 29.06 -13.65 9.65
N THR A 111 27.87 -13.20 10.05
CA THR A 111 26.71 -14.08 10.24
C THR A 111 26.24 -14.73 8.92
N LEU A 112 26.18 -13.95 7.83
CA LEU A 112 25.83 -14.45 6.49
C LEU A 112 26.88 -15.44 5.96
N ALA A 113 28.18 -15.15 6.13
CA ALA A 113 29.25 -16.07 5.79
C ALA A 113 29.17 -17.38 6.61
N TRP A 114 28.77 -17.30 7.87
CA TRP A 114 28.52 -18.47 8.70
C TRP A 114 27.34 -19.30 8.19
N PHE A 115 26.22 -18.66 7.80
CA PHE A 115 25.10 -19.34 7.14
C PHE A 115 25.56 -20.08 5.87
N ALA A 116 26.33 -19.40 5.01
CA ALA A 116 26.90 -19.99 3.80
C ALA A 116 27.82 -21.19 4.10
N GLN A 117 28.66 -21.10 5.13
CA GLN A 117 29.51 -22.20 5.61
C GLN A 117 28.68 -23.42 6.08
N LEU A 118 27.49 -23.20 6.66
CA LEU A 118 26.52 -24.25 7.01
C LEU A 118 25.75 -24.81 5.80
N ALA A 119 26.05 -24.32 4.59
CA ALA A 119 25.34 -24.56 3.35
C ALA A 119 23.85 -24.14 3.43
N ALA A 120 23.54 -23.08 4.19
CA ALA A 120 22.26 -22.40 4.14
C ALA A 120 22.22 -21.54 2.88
N LEU A 121 21.66 -22.10 1.82
CA LEU A 121 21.57 -21.42 0.53
C LEU A 121 20.49 -20.37 0.54
N GLU A 122 19.35 -20.62 1.19
CA GLU A 122 18.27 -19.65 1.28
C GLU A 122 18.14 -19.09 2.70
N VAL A 123 18.08 -17.77 2.79
CA VAL A 123 17.77 -16.98 3.99
C VAL A 123 16.31 -16.55 3.90
N HIS A 124 15.49 -16.96 4.86
CA HIS A 124 14.07 -16.62 4.91
C HIS A 124 13.75 -15.80 6.16
N VAL A 125 13.02 -14.71 5.99
CA VAL A 125 12.68 -13.76 7.06
C VAL A 125 11.19 -13.37 6.98
N PRO A 126 10.54 -13.03 8.11
CA PRO A 126 9.21 -12.43 8.09
C PRO A 126 9.26 -10.96 7.65
N GLN A 127 8.09 -10.30 7.66
CA GLN A 127 7.96 -8.88 7.32
C GLN A 127 8.07 -7.94 8.54
N TRP A 128 8.22 -8.48 9.74
CA TRP A 128 8.41 -7.74 11.01
C TRP A 128 9.83 -7.93 11.56
N ARG A 129 10.19 -7.13 12.58
CA ARG A 129 11.45 -7.20 13.34
C ARG A 129 11.16 -7.37 14.83
N PHE A 130 12.08 -7.99 15.58
CA PHE A 130 11.88 -8.20 17.03
C PHE A 130 11.72 -6.91 17.84
N ALA A 131 12.37 -5.82 17.43
CA ALA A 131 12.37 -4.56 18.18
C ALA A 131 10.99 -3.89 18.24
N ASP A 132 10.12 -4.20 17.29
CA ASP A 132 8.84 -3.51 17.09
C ASP A 132 7.66 -4.28 17.68
N ASP A 133 7.90 -5.47 18.26
CA ASP A 133 6.87 -6.32 18.84
C ASP A 133 6.24 -5.67 20.09
N THR A 134 4.91 -5.69 20.15
CA THR A 134 4.16 -5.29 21.36
C THR A 134 3.44 -6.48 21.98
N THR A 135 2.98 -6.34 23.21
CA THR A 135 2.17 -7.38 23.87
C THR A 135 0.75 -6.89 24.09
N SER A 136 -0.23 -7.63 23.55
CA SER A 136 -1.65 -7.36 23.76
C SER A 136 -2.35 -8.62 24.28
N ARG A 137 -3.05 -8.49 25.41
CA ARG A 137 -3.76 -9.60 26.09
C ARG A 137 -2.88 -10.85 26.30
N GLY A 138 -1.60 -10.66 26.62
CA GLY A 138 -0.64 -11.75 26.85
C GLY A 138 -0.17 -12.47 25.57
N LYS A 139 -0.48 -11.93 24.38
CA LYS A 139 0.02 -12.41 23.10
C LYS A 139 0.96 -11.37 22.49
N VAL A 140 2.04 -11.84 21.88
CA VAL A 140 2.93 -11.00 21.08
C VAL A 140 2.17 -10.58 19.82
N VAL A 141 2.24 -9.29 19.50
CA VAL A 141 1.70 -8.68 18.29
C VAL A 141 2.89 -8.17 17.49
N HIS A 142 2.99 -8.67 16.26
CA HIS A 142 4.08 -8.34 15.35
C HIS A 142 3.70 -7.16 14.45
N HIS A 143 4.56 -6.15 14.40
CA HIS A 143 4.37 -4.92 13.62
C HIS A 143 5.32 -4.91 12.42
N PRO A 144 4.85 -5.28 11.22
CA PRO A 144 5.70 -5.30 10.02
C PRO A 144 6.10 -3.90 9.56
N ASP A 145 7.38 -3.75 9.20
CA ASP A 145 7.94 -2.57 8.55
C ASP A 145 7.85 -2.64 7.02
N ARG A 146 7.24 -3.71 6.49
CA ARG A 146 6.97 -3.90 5.06
C ARG A 146 5.80 -4.84 4.80
N MET A 147 5.15 -4.68 3.66
CA MET A 147 4.21 -5.63 3.07
C MET A 147 4.89 -6.38 1.92
N VAL A 148 4.48 -7.62 1.67
CA VAL A 148 4.90 -8.39 0.49
C VAL A 148 3.71 -8.98 -0.25
N LEU A 149 3.73 -8.93 -1.58
CA LEU A 149 2.83 -9.69 -2.46
C LEU A 149 3.67 -10.69 -3.25
N ASP A 150 3.46 -11.99 -3.04
CA ASP A 150 4.19 -13.04 -3.76
C ASP A 150 3.39 -13.49 -4.98
N LEU A 151 3.88 -13.13 -6.17
CA LEU A 151 3.27 -13.47 -7.45
C LEU A 151 3.81 -14.81 -7.96
N ASP A 152 3.08 -15.90 -7.72
CA ASP A 152 3.47 -17.26 -8.09
C ASP A 152 2.73 -17.74 -9.35
N PRO A 153 3.41 -17.90 -10.50
CA PRO A 153 2.75 -18.32 -11.73
C PRO A 153 2.35 -19.79 -11.65
N GLY A 154 1.08 -20.06 -11.89
CA GLY A 154 0.56 -21.42 -11.95
C GLY A 154 0.94 -22.14 -13.25
N PRO A 155 0.58 -23.42 -13.41
CA PRO A 155 0.94 -24.20 -14.59
C PRO A 155 0.43 -23.55 -15.88
N GLY A 156 1.35 -23.20 -16.79
CA GLY A 156 1.03 -22.53 -18.06
C GLY A 156 1.19 -21.00 -18.03
N ALA A 157 1.41 -20.40 -16.86
CA ALA A 157 1.86 -19.02 -16.70
C ALA A 157 3.35 -18.98 -16.35
N GLY A 158 4.00 -17.84 -16.56
CA GLY A 158 5.40 -17.58 -16.26
C GLY A 158 5.64 -16.13 -15.84
N LEU A 159 6.88 -15.66 -16.02
CA LEU A 159 7.27 -14.30 -15.69
C LEU A 159 6.48 -13.22 -16.46
N PRO A 160 6.13 -13.37 -17.74
CA PRO A 160 5.33 -12.36 -18.46
C PRO A 160 3.97 -12.10 -17.78
N GLU A 161 3.26 -13.15 -17.37
CA GLU A 161 2.01 -12.99 -16.62
C GLU A 161 2.26 -12.37 -15.25
N CYS A 162 3.34 -12.74 -14.55
CA CYS A 162 3.72 -12.09 -13.29
C CYS A 162 4.02 -10.59 -13.48
N VAL A 163 4.65 -10.18 -14.58
CA VAL A 163 4.92 -8.77 -14.90
C VAL A 163 3.62 -8.02 -15.13
N ALA A 164 2.68 -8.60 -15.88
CA ALA A 164 1.37 -8.01 -16.10
C ALA A 164 0.63 -7.78 -14.76
N VAL A 165 0.60 -8.80 -13.90
CA VAL A 165 0.00 -8.69 -12.56
C VAL A 165 0.76 -7.70 -11.67
N ALA A 166 2.09 -7.66 -11.74
CA ALA A 166 2.89 -6.71 -10.97
C ALA A 166 2.57 -5.25 -11.30
N ARG A 167 2.34 -4.94 -12.58
CA ARG A 167 1.94 -3.60 -13.03
C ARG A 167 0.55 -3.22 -12.50
N LEU A 168 -0.39 -4.15 -12.47
CA LEU A 168 -1.72 -3.95 -11.87
C LEU A 168 -1.61 -3.71 -10.36
N CYS A 169 -0.81 -4.50 -9.65
CA CYS A 169 -0.56 -4.28 -8.22
C CYS A 169 0.05 -2.89 -7.96
N ARG A 170 1.00 -2.46 -8.80
CA ARG A 170 1.61 -1.12 -8.68
C ARG A 170 0.59 -0.01 -8.79
N GLU A 171 -0.28 -0.05 -9.80
CA GLU A 171 -1.30 0.99 -10.00
C GLU A 171 -2.19 1.14 -8.77
N ILE A 172 -2.68 0.03 -8.22
CA ILE A 172 -3.57 0.05 -7.04
C ILE A 172 -2.82 0.51 -5.79
N VAL A 173 -1.63 -0.04 -5.52
CA VAL A 173 -0.88 0.23 -4.28
C VAL A 173 -0.28 1.64 -4.28
N SER A 174 0.14 2.16 -5.44
CA SER A 174 0.54 3.57 -5.56
C SER A 174 -0.63 4.52 -5.30
N GLY A 175 -1.86 4.14 -5.66
CA GLY A 175 -3.07 4.87 -5.25
C GLY A 175 -3.31 4.92 -3.74
N MET A 176 -2.69 4.02 -2.97
CA MET A 176 -2.71 4.00 -1.50
C MET A 176 -1.55 4.80 -0.88
N GLY A 177 -0.75 5.50 -1.69
CA GLY A 177 0.43 6.25 -1.21
C GLY A 177 1.63 5.35 -0.88
N LEU A 178 1.65 4.11 -1.37
CA LEU A 178 2.73 3.16 -1.13
C LEU A 178 3.50 2.85 -2.42
N ASP A 179 4.82 2.86 -2.32
CA ASP A 179 5.68 2.45 -3.42
C ASP A 179 6.03 0.97 -3.34
N LEU A 180 5.86 0.28 -4.47
CA LEU A 180 6.26 -1.11 -4.63
C LEU A 180 7.63 -1.21 -5.28
N VAL A 181 8.48 -2.09 -4.74
CA VAL A 181 9.74 -2.51 -5.36
C VAL A 181 9.65 -3.97 -5.80
N PRO A 182 9.83 -4.28 -7.10
CA PRO A 182 9.79 -5.64 -7.58
C PRO A 182 11.11 -6.39 -7.31
N VAL A 183 10.98 -7.65 -6.91
CA VAL A 183 12.09 -8.56 -6.64
C VAL A 183 11.80 -9.86 -7.39
N THR A 184 12.55 -10.15 -8.44
CA THR A 184 12.46 -11.47 -9.08
C THR A 184 12.84 -12.54 -8.06
N SER A 185 11.99 -13.53 -7.82
CA SER A 185 12.16 -14.46 -6.70
C SER A 185 13.43 -15.33 -6.79
N GLY A 186 14.04 -15.45 -7.96
CA GLY A 186 15.08 -16.44 -8.27
C GLY A 186 14.52 -17.85 -8.47
N SER A 187 13.19 -18.00 -8.53
CA SER A 187 12.52 -19.27 -8.80
C SER A 187 11.65 -19.14 -10.06
N LYS A 188 10.36 -18.85 -9.90
CA LYS A 188 9.42 -18.73 -11.02
C LYS A 188 8.71 -17.39 -11.07
N GLY A 189 8.45 -16.81 -9.90
CA GLY A 189 7.63 -15.62 -9.74
C GLY A 189 8.41 -14.35 -9.38
N ILE A 190 7.66 -13.35 -8.95
CA ILE A 190 8.10 -12.01 -8.54
C ILE A 190 7.50 -11.72 -7.16
N HIS A 191 8.29 -11.19 -6.23
CA HIS A 191 7.76 -10.59 -5.01
C HIS A 191 7.69 -9.08 -5.19
N LEU A 192 6.63 -8.44 -4.69
CA LEU A 192 6.52 -7.00 -4.63
C LEU A 192 6.56 -6.58 -3.16
N TYR A 193 7.49 -5.70 -2.81
CA TYR A 193 7.62 -5.20 -1.43
C TYR A 193 7.15 -3.75 -1.37
N ALA A 194 6.29 -3.43 -0.39
CA ALA A 194 5.97 -2.06 0.00
C ALA A 194 6.57 -1.79 1.38
N ARG A 195 7.13 -0.60 1.60
CA ARG A 195 7.56 -0.20 2.94
C ARG A 195 6.35 0.23 3.77
N LEU A 196 6.36 -0.08 5.06
CA LEU A 196 5.36 0.38 6.03
C LEU A 196 6.06 1.15 7.16
N ASP A 197 5.29 1.92 7.92
CA ASP A 197 5.78 2.69 9.05
C ASP A 197 5.86 1.88 10.37
N GLY A 198 5.40 0.63 10.35
CA GLY A 198 5.37 -0.25 11.52
C GLY A 198 4.24 0.03 12.50
N THR A 199 3.20 0.78 12.11
CA THR A 199 2.05 1.07 12.99
C THR A 199 0.98 -0.01 12.96
N LEU A 200 0.90 -0.76 11.86
CA LEU A 200 -0.11 -1.81 11.64
C LEU A 200 0.38 -3.16 12.14
N ALA A 201 -0.52 -3.98 12.67
CA ALA A 201 -0.20 -5.36 13.01
C ALA A 201 -0.15 -6.25 11.77
N SER A 202 0.58 -7.36 11.85
CA SER A 202 0.71 -8.34 10.75
C SER A 202 -0.65 -8.85 10.23
N ASP A 203 -1.63 -9.03 11.12
CA ASP A 203 -2.97 -9.49 10.74
C ASP A 203 -3.71 -8.43 9.90
N ASP A 204 -3.55 -7.14 10.22
CA ASP A 204 -4.16 -6.03 9.47
C ASP A 204 -3.53 -5.90 8.08
N VAL A 205 -2.19 -5.94 7.99
CA VAL A 205 -1.46 -5.94 6.72
C VAL A 205 -1.84 -7.14 5.87
N SER A 206 -1.98 -8.32 6.48
CA SER A 206 -2.43 -9.52 5.78
C SER A 206 -3.86 -9.40 5.27
N ALA A 207 -4.75 -8.71 5.98
CA ALA A 207 -6.13 -8.47 5.54
C ALA A 207 -6.19 -7.52 4.33
N VAL A 208 -5.42 -6.43 4.36
CA VAL A 208 -5.30 -5.49 3.24
C VAL A 208 -4.74 -6.20 1.99
N ALA A 209 -3.66 -6.96 2.14
CA ALA A 209 -3.08 -7.72 1.04
C ALA A 209 -4.07 -8.76 0.46
N HIS A 210 -4.88 -9.39 1.31
CA HIS A 210 -5.90 -10.33 0.87
C HIS A 210 -6.99 -9.64 0.07
N GLU A 211 -7.49 -8.50 0.52
CA GLU A 211 -8.53 -7.77 -0.20
C GLU A 211 -8.02 -7.27 -1.56
N LEU A 212 -6.79 -6.77 -1.61
CA LEU A 212 -6.11 -6.42 -2.86
C LEU A 212 -6.07 -7.61 -3.84
N ALA A 213 -5.67 -8.78 -3.36
CA ALA A 213 -5.61 -10.00 -4.18
C ALA A 213 -7.00 -10.42 -4.70
N ARG A 214 -8.05 -10.34 -3.88
CA ARG A 214 -9.42 -10.66 -4.31
C ARG A 214 -9.97 -9.65 -5.31
N SER A 215 -9.69 -8.37 -5.11
CA SER A 215 -10.10 -7.31 -6.03
C SER A 215 -9.47 -7.52 -7.41
N LEU A 216 -8.16 -7.80 -7.44
CA LEU A 216 -7.44 -8.14 -8.68
C LEU A 216 -7.98 -9.41 -9.36
N GLU A 217 -8.32 -10.45 -8.61
CA GLU A 217 -8.96 -11.65 -9.17
C GLU A 217 -10.35 -11.34 -9.75
N ALA A 218 -11.14 -10.48 -9.11
CA ALA A 218 -12.46 -10.10 -9.60
C ALA A 218 -12.37 -9.29 -10.91
N ASP A 219 -11.38 -8.41 -11.02
CA ASP A 219 -11.19 -7.56 -12.19
C ASP A 219 -10.50 -8.27 -13.35
N HIS A 220 -9.62 -9.24 -13.04
CA HIS A 220 -8.80 -9.98 -14.00
C HIS A 220 -8.85 -11.50 -13.75
N PRO A 221 -10.04 -12.14 -13.82
CA PRO A 221 -10.22 -13.54 -13.42
C PRO A 221 -9.48 -14.55 -14.29
N ASP A 222 -9.14 -14.19 -15.54
CA ASP A 222 -8.38 -15.03 -16.46
C ASP A 222 -6.87 -14.97 -16.24
N LEU A 223 -6.40 -14.00 -15.44
CA LEU A 223 -4.98 -13.75 -15.20
C LEU A 223 -4.58 -13.97 -13.74
N VAL A 224 -5.45 -13.60 -12.79
CA VAL A 224 -5.16 -13.59 -11.36
C VAL A 224 -5.99 -14.67 -10.63
N VAL A 225 -5.41 -15.24 -9.59
CA VAL A 225 -6.12 -16.06 -8.59
C VAL A 225 -5.64 -15.68 -7.19
N SER A 226 -6.54 -15.60 -6.22
CA SER A 226 -6.23 -15.30 -4.81
C SER A 226 -6.42 -16.53 -3.91
N ASP A 227 -7.19 -17.53 -4.35
CA ASP A 227 -7.38 -18.80 -3.63
C ASP A 227 -6.14 -19.71 -3.75
N MET A 228 -5.70 -20.23 -2.61
CA MET A 228 -4.55 -21.10 -2.49
C MET A 228 -4.68 -22.46 -3.20
N LYS A 229 -5.87 -22.88 -3.62
CA LYS A 229 -6.07 -24.17 -4.31
C LYS A 229 -5.31 -24.22 -5.64
N LYS A 230 -4.34 -25.13 -5.73
CA LYS A 230 -3.52 -25.35 -6.95
C LYS A 230 -4.35 -25.66 -8.20
N SER A 231 -5.51 -26.29 -8.05
CA SER A 231 -6.42 -26.61 -9.17
C SER A 231 -6.94 -25.37 -9.90
N LEU A 232 -6.93 -24.21 -9.24
CA LEU A 232 -7.42 -22.96 -9.79
C LEU A 232 -6.33 -22.16 -10.53
N ARG A 233 -5.06 -22.57 -10.48
CA ARG A 233 -3.94 -21.74 -10.96
C ARG A 233 -3.56 -21.94 -12.42
N LYS A 234 -4.24 -22.82 -13.16
CA LYS A 234 -3.84 -23.12 -14.55
C LYS A 234 -3.96 -21.86 -15.42
N GLY A 235 -2.85 -21.44 -16.03
CA GLY A 235 -2.76 -20.23 -16.86
C GLY A 235 -2.87 -18.91 -16.10
N ARG A 236 -2.86 -18.94 -14.75
CA ARG A 236 -3.06 -17.77 -13.89
C ARG A 236 -1.93 -17.59 -12.90
N VAL A 237 -1.74 -16.37 -12.42
CA VAL A 237 -0.79 -16.00 -11.37
C VAL A 237 -1.52 -15.96 -10.04
N LEU A 238 -1.01 -16.71 -9.07
CA LEU A 238 -1.45 -16.55 -7.69
C LEU A 238 -0.85 -15.26 -7.11
N VAL A 239 -1.70 -14.39 -6.59
CA VAL A 239 -1.27 -13.31 -5.69
C VAL A 239 -1.32 -13.84 -4.26
N ASP A 240 -0.21 -14.40 -3.78
CA ASP A 240 -0.10 -14.94 -2.42
C ASP A 240 0.08 -13.82 -1.40
N TRP A 241 -1.06 -13.39 -0.85
CA TRP A 241 -1.17 -12.42 0.23
C TRP A 241 -0.77 -12.99 1.60
N SER A 242 -0.73 -14.33 1.75
CA SER A 242 -0.58 -14.98 3.06
C SER A 242 0.83 -14.85 3.65
N GLN A 243 1.81 -14.45 2.83
CA GLN A 243 3.20 -14.18 3.24
C GLN A 243 3.32 -13.02 4.25
N ASN A 244 2.28 -12.21 4.42
CA ASN A 244 2.21 -11.13 5.41
C ASN A 244 1.82 -11.60 6.83
N SER A 245 1.37 -12.85 6.99
CA SER A 245 1.12 -13.39 8.31
C SER A 245 2.41 -13.44 9.13
N GLY A 246 2.35 -13.02 10.40
CA GLY A 246 3.52 -12.99 11.30
C GLY A 246 4.20 -14.34 11.51
N ASN A 247 3.52 -15.45 11.20
CA ASN A 247 4.04 -16.83 11.30
C ASN A 247 4.70 -17.34 10.00
N LYS A 248 4.72 -16.54 8.94
CA LYS A 248 5.30 -16.89 7.64
C LYS A 248 6.65 -16.20 7.46
N THR A 249 7.46 -16.80 6.59
CA THR A 249 8.75 -16.26 6.19
C THR A 249 8.86 -16.34 4.68
N THR A 250 9.38 -15.30 4.07
CA THR A 250 9.64 -15.20 2.64
C THR A 250 11.14 -15.20 2.41
N VAL A 251 11.59 -15.68 1.24
CA VAL A 251 13.02 -15.59 0.91
C VAL A 251 13.44 -14.12 0.89
N ALA A 252 14.53 -13.81 1.59
CA ALA A 252 15.02 -12.45 1.72
C ALA A 252 15.51 -11.92 0.36
N PRO A 253 15.35 -10.62 0.07
CA PRO A 253 16.08 -9.94 -0.99
C PRO A 253 17.57 -10.30 -0.93
N TYR A 254 18.18 -10.51 -2.09
CA TYR A 254 19.58 -10.93 -2.28
C TYR A 254 19.94 -12.35 -1.85
N SER A 255 19.03 -13.12 -1.25
CA SER A 255 19.30 -14.53 -0.94
C SER A 255 19.48 -15.36 -2.21
N LEU A 256 20.44 -16.28 -2.21
CA LEU A 256 20.52 -17.35 -3.22
C LEU A 256 19.28 -18.25 -3.13
N ARG A 257 19.03 -18.99 -4.21
CA ARG A 257 17.97 -19.99 -4.34
C ARG A 257 18.54 -21.38 -4.54
N GLY A 258 18.04 -22.36 -3.80
CA GLY A 258 18.41 -23.77 -3.93
C GLY A 258 17.77 -24.41 -5.16
N ARG A 259 18.13 -23.91 -6.34
CA ARG A 259 17.74 -24.42 -7.66
C ARG A 259 18.93 -25.09 -8.33
N GLU A 260 18.70 -25.69 -9.50
CA GLU A 260 19.75 -26.35 -10.28
C GLU A 260 20.91 -25.41 -10.64
N ARG A 261 20.60 -24.14 -10.90
CA ARG A 261 21.56 -23.05 -11.08
C ARG A 261 21.42 -22.06 -9.91
N PRO A 262 22.50 -21.37 -9.50
CA PRO A 262 22.45 -20.39 -8.41
C PRO A 262 21.73 -19.13 -8.89
N ALA A 263 20.41 -19.10 -8.72
CA ALA A 263 19.62 -17.89 -8.93
C ALA A 263 19.50 -17.09 -7.63
N VAL A 264 19.11 -15.82 -7.73
CA VAL A 264 19.00 -14.87 -6.61
C VAL A 264 17.60 -14.30 -6.54
N ALA A 265 17.09 -14.08 -5.33
CA ALA A 265 15.96 -13.19 -5.10
C ALA A 265 16.39 -11.72 -5.34
N ALA A 266 16.44 -11.31 -6.61
CA ALA A 266 17.11 -10.08 -7.03
C ALA A 266 16.14 -8.90 -7.15
N PRO A 267 16.37 -7.79 -6.42
CA PRO A 267 15.65 -6.54 -6.64
C PRO A 267 15.83 -5.97 -8.05
N ARG A 268 14.75 -5.40 -8.58
CA ARG A 268 14.65 -4.86 -9.94
C ARG A 268 14.08 -3.45 -9.91
N THR A 269 14.36 -2.66 -10.94
CA THR A 269 13.62 -1.43 -11.21
C THR A 269 12.39 -1.74 -12.05
N TRP A 270 11.40 -0.85 -12.04
CA TRP A 270 10.19 -1.03 -12.85
C TRP A 270 10.44 -1.02 -14.36
N ASP A 271 11.48 -0.30 -14.80
CA ASP A 271 11.85 -0.24 -16.22
C ASP A 271 12.37 -1.60 -16.74
N GLU A 272 12.82 -2.48 -15.84
CA GLU A 272 13.29 -3.83 -16.17
C GLU A 272 12.18 -4.88 -16.21
N LEU A 273 10.94 -4.51 -15.87
CA LEU A 273 9.80 -5.42 -15.91
C LEU A 273 9.17 -5.40 -17.31
N ASP A 274 9.88 -6.00 -18.25
CA ASP A 274 9.51 -6.18 -19.65
C ASP A 274 9.34 -7.67 -20.02
N ASP A 275 9.08 -7.94 -21.29
CA ASP A 275 8.76 -9.29 -21.79
C ASP A 275 9.97 -10.24 -21.77
N ASP A 276 11.21 -9.71 -21.74
CA ASP A 276 12.46 -10.48 -21.66
C ASP A 276 13.01 -10.61 -20.23
N LEU A 277 12.20 -10.27 -19.23
CA LEU A 277 12.55 -10.45 -17.83
C LEU A 277 12.97 -11.89 -17.52
N THR A 278 14.20 -12.03 -17.00
CA THR A 278 14.75 -13.30 -16.53
C THR A 278 15.16 -13.23 -15.05
N GLN A 279 15.26 -14.42 -14.44
CA GLN A 279 15.85 -14.59 -13.11
C GLN A 279 17.37 -14.39 -13.20
N LEU A 280 17.97 -13.76 -12.19
CA LEU A 280 19.40 -13.41 -12.20
C LEU A 280 20.25 -14.35 -11.34
N GLY A 281 21.49 -14.57 -11.75
CA GLY A 281 22.52 -15.25 -10.98
C GLY A 281 23.36 -14.31 -10.10
N PRO A 282 24.23 -14.87 -9.23
CA PRO A 282 25.00 -14.09 -8.25
C PRO A 282 25.93 -13.06 -8.89
N HIS A 283 26.65 -13.43 -9.97
CA HIS A 283 27.56 -12.51 -10.65
C HIS A 283 26.82 -11.32 -11.26
N GLU A 284 25.70 -11.57 -11.93
CA GLU A 284 24.86 -10.52 -12.52
C GLU A 284 24.33 -9.57 -11.44
N VAL A 285 23.90 -10.11 -10.29
CA VAL A 285 23.44 -9.29 -9.16
C VAL A 285 24.56 -8.43 -8.58
N LEU A 286 25.76 -8.98 -8.40
CA LEU A 286 26.90 -8.21 -7.89
C LEU A 286 27.28 -7.07 -8.86
N ASP A 287 27.36 -7.35 -10.16
CA ASP A 287 27.65 -6.34 -11.18
C ASP A 287 26.58 -5.24 -11.20
N ARG A 288 25.31 -5.62 -11.04
CA ARG A 288 24.19 -4.67 -10.98
C ARG A 288 24.26 -3.79 -9.75
N VAL A 289 24.49 -4.35 -8.57
CA VAL A 289 24.60 -3.58 -7.32
C VAL A 289 25.79 -2.62 -7.38
N ALA A 290 26.93 -3.05 -7.94
CA ALA A 290 28.08 -2.19 -8.13
C ALA A 290 27.79 -0.99 -9.05
N ARG A 291 26.90 -1.17 -10.04
CA ARG A 291 26.54 -0.13 -11.02
C ARG A 291 25.38 0.77 -10.59
N LEU A 292 24.35 0.18 -9.99
CA LEU A 292 23.04 0.81 -9.77
C LEU A 292 22.74 1.06 -8.28
N GLY A 293 23.54 0.50 -7.37
CA GLY A 293 23.19 0.45 -5.96
C GLY A 293 22.08 -0.57 -5.69
N ASP A 294 21.43 -0.42 -4.54
CA ASP A 294 20.31 -1.26 -4.12
C ASP A 294 18.97 -0.63 -4.52
N PRO A 295 18.19 -1.26 -5.44
CA PRO A 295 16.85 -0.77 -5.81
C PRO A 295 15.85 -0.76 -4.64
N MET A 296 16.11 -1.53 -3.59
CA MET A 296 15.33 -1.56 -2.36
C MET A 296 15.92 -0.68 -1.26
N ALA A 297 17.04 0.02 -1.50
CA ALA A 297 17.55 0.96 -0.53
C ALA A 297 16.50 2.04 -0.32
N VAL A 298 15.82 1.94 0.80
CA VAL A 298 15.04 3.04 1.30
C VAL A 298 16.04 4.09 1.71
N ALA A 299 16.00 5.23 1.04
CA ALA A 299 16.65 6.41 1.54
C ALA A 299 15.84 6.81 2.81
N GLY A 300 16.33 6.39 3.98
CA GLY A 300 15.77 6.67 5.30
C GLY A 300 14.31 6.27 5.57
N THR A 301 13.89 6.28 6.83
CA THR A 301 12.47 6.46 7.15
C THR A 301 12.03 7.82 6.62
N GLY A 302 11.54 7.88 5.37
CA GLY A 302 11.10 9.14 4.75
C GLY A 302 11.19 9.27 3.23
N GLU A 303 11.69 8.32 2.45
CA GLU A 303 11.80 8.49 0.98
C GLU A 303 10.93 7.49 0.21
N GLY A 304 9.61 7.64 0.41
CA GLY A 304 8.59 7.46 -0.63
C GLY A 304 7.88 8.79 -0.97
N ALA A 305 8.19 9.88 -0.25
CA ALA A 305 8.10 11.21 -0.81
C ALA A 305 9.38 11.45 -1.61
N GLU A 306 9.32 12.14 -2.75
CA GLU A 306 10.49 12.77 -3.37
C GLU A 306 11.47 13.24 -2.28
N ASP A 307 12.79 13.06 -2.39
CA ASP A 307 13.76 13.61 -1.42
C ASP A 307 13.37 15.07 -1.12
N ARG A 308 12.64 15.27 -0.01
CA ARG A 308 11.97 16.55 0.28
C ARG A 308 13.02 17.63 0.53
N LEU A 309 14.24 17.17 0.88
CA LEU A 309 15.41 17.98 1.09
C LEU A 309 16.28 18.11 -0.18
N ALA A 310 15.93 17.49 -1.32
CA ALA A 310 16.72 17.60 -2.56
C ALA A 310 16.84 19.05 -3.01
N GLN A 311 15.72 19.80 -3.03
CA GLN A 311 15.74 21.22 -3.36
C GLN A 311 16.54 22.04 -2.33
N TYR A 312 16.52 21.65 -1.05
CA TYR A 312 17.28 22.30 0.01
C TYR A 312 18.79 22.09 -0.16
N ARG A 313 19.21 20.84 -0.35
CA ARG A 313 20.61 20.42 -0.54
C ARG A 313 21.17 20.97 -1.85
N ALA A 314 20.41 20.94 -2.95
CA ALA A 314 20.85 21.44 -4.25
C ALA A 314 21.12 22.96 -4.28
N LYS A 315 20.49 23.73 -3.38
CA LYS A 315 20.67 25.19 -3.30
C LYS A 315 21.84 25.62 -2.41
N ARG A 316 22.48 24.69 -1.71
CA ARG A 316 23.48 24.96 -0.66
C ARG A 316 24.73 24.12 -0.86
N ASP A 317 25.82 24.56 -0.25
CA ASP A 317 27.11 23.88 -0.31
C ASP A 317 27.60 23.71 1.13
N GLU A 318 27.64 22.46 1.61
CA GLU A 318 28.02 22.10 2.98
C GLU A 318 29.40 22.63 3.39
N ALA A 319 30.31 22.86 2.45
CA ALA A 319 31.61 23.43 2.75
C ALA A 319 31.59 24.97 2.94
N ARG A 320 30.50 25.63 2.57
CA ARG A 320 30.40 27.11 2.51
C ARG A 320 29.28 27.69 3.37
N THR A 321 28.25 26.91 3.68
CA THR A 321 27.08 27.36 4.41
C THR A 321 27.06 26.77 5.82
N PRO A 322 26.89 27.58 6.89
CA PRO A 322 26.81 27.08 8.27
C PRO A 322 25.50 26.34 8.60
N GLU A 323 24.54 26.32 7.67
CA GLU A 323 23.27 25.63 7.85
C GLU A 323 23.40 24.10 7.95
N PRO A 324 22.54 23.43 8.74
CA PRO A 324 22.58 21.97 8.89
C PRO A 324 22.02 21.24 7.66
N PHE A 325 22.52 20.03 7.38
CA PHE A 325 22.13 19.20 6.23
C PHE A 325 21.44 17.89 6.61
N THR A 326 21.39 17.58 7.90
CA THR A 326 20.84 16.34 8.46
C THR A 326 19.53 16.58 9.17
N SER A 327 18.64 15.58 9.20
CA SER A 327 17.52 15.52 10.13
C SER A 327 17.85 14.51 11.21
N SER A 328 18.46 14.95 12.31
CA SER A 328 18.63 14.07 13.47
C SER A 328 17.29 13.89 14.19
N ARG A 329 16.96 12.66 14.57
CA ARG A 329 15.74 12.38 15.34
C ARG A 329 15.92 12.97 16.74
N ARG A 330 15.02 13.88 17.15
CA ARG A 330 15.07 14.49 18.49
C ARG A 330 14.48 13.56 19.55
N ASP A 331 15.13 13.53 20.71
CA ASP A 331 14.62 12.95 21.97
C ASP A 331 13.63 13.93 22.60
N GLY A 332 12.34 13.83 22.25
CA GLY A 332 11.27 14.70 22.76
C GLY A 332 10.06 13.93 23.27
N ASP A 333 9.06 14.64 23.81
CA ASP A 333 7.78 14.07 24.27
C ASP A 333 6.86 13.60 23.14
N GLY A 334 7.37 13.57 21.90
CA GLY A 334 6.68 13.15 20.69
C GLY A 334 5.79 14.21 20.04
N ARG A 335 5.66 15.41 20.62
CA ARG A 335 4.84 16.48 20.02
C ARG A 335 5.59 17.21 18.90
N PRO A 336 4.92 17.53 17.78
CA PRO A 336 5.58 18.16 16.65
C PRO A 336 5.94 19.62 16.99
N THR A 337 7.07 20.08 16.49
CA THR A 337 7.62 21.41 16.80
C THR A 337 7.34 22.44 15.71
N PHE A 338 7.38 23.72 16.09
CA PHE A 338 7.40 24.82 15.14
C PHE A 338 8.55 25.78 15.46
N VAL A 339 8.98 26.54 14.45
CA VAL A 339 9.89 27.67 14.63
C VAL A 339 9.46 28.82 13.74
N ILE A 340 9.65 30.04 14.25
CA ILE A 340 9.53 31.29 13.51
C ILE A 340 10.90 31.97 13.59
N GLN A 341 11.60 32.07 12.46
CA GLN A 341 12.91 32.72 12.38
C GLN A 341 12.76 34.11 11.75
N ASP A 342 13.40 35.11 12.31
CA ASP A 342 13.63 36.40 11.67
C ASP A 342 14.83 36.28 10.72
N HIS A 343 14.63 36.58 9.44
CA HIS A 343 15.65 36.46 8.38
C HIS A 343 15.93 37.81 7.74
N HIS A 344 17.08 38.40 8.11
CA HIS A 344 17.63 39.63 7.54
C HIS A 344 18.39 39.32 6.24
N ALA A 345 17.66 38.83 5.24
CA ALA A 345 18.17 38.61 3.90
C ALA A 345 18.18 39.92 3.07
N SER A 346 18.36 39.81 1.74
CA SER A 346 18.20 40.95 0.83
C SER A 346 16.87 41.72 1.01
N ARG A 347 15.83 41.01 1.45
CA ARG A 347 14.59 41.57 1.99
C ARG A 347 14.31 40.89 3.33
N HIS A 348 14.01 41.71 4.34
CA HIS A 348 13.59 41.23 5.66
C HIS A 348 12.26 40.47 5.57
N HIS A 349 12.22 39.27 6.12
CA HIS A 349 11.03 38.43 6.22
C HIS A 349 11.17 37.50 7.43
N HIS A 350 10.09 36.82 7.80
CA HIS A 350 10.11 35.79 8.83
C HIS A 350 9.85 34.44 8.21
N ASP A 351 10.65 33.43 8.52
CA ASP A 351 10.39 32.06 8.10
C ASP A 351 9.52 31.36 9.14
N PHE A 352 8.32 30.97 8.74
CA PHE A 352 7.41 30.17 9.53
C PHE A 352 7.57 28.70 9.15
N ARG A 353 7.84 27.83 10.13
CA ARG A 353 8.16 26.42 9.87
C ARG A 353 7.46 25.47 10.82
N LEU A 354 6.92 24.37 10.28
CA LEU A 354 6.24 23.31 11.02
C LEU A 354 6.91 21.97 10.77
N GLU A 355 7.24 21.25 11.84
CA GLU A 355 7.68 19.87 11.77
C GLU A 355 6.54 18.98 11.30
N HIS A 356 6.70 18.33 10.15
CA HIS A 356 5.72 17.40 9.59
C HIS A 356 6.45 16.40 8.68
N ASP A 357 6.08 15.11 8.76
CA ASP A 357 6.66 14.03 7.95
C ASP A 357 8.20 14.00 7.91
N GLY A 358 8.86 14.26 9.03
CA GLY A 358 10.33 14.19 9.14
C GLY A 358 11.10 15.38 8.56
N VAL A 359 10.40 16.44 8.12
CA VAL A 359 10.99 17.71 7.64
C VAL A 359 10.30 18.92 8.27
N LEU A 360 10.85 20.11 8.03
CA LEU A 360 10.21 21.38 8.34
C LEU A 360 9.54 21.94 7.09
N LEU A 361 8.22 21.84 7.02
CA LEU A 361 7.42 22.59 6.03
C LEU A 361 7.63 24.07 6.28
N SER A 362 7.92 24.84 5.23
CA SER A 362 8.50 26.17 5.39
C SER A 362 7.83 27.23 4.52
N TRP A 363 7.56 28.40 5.12
CA TRP A 363 6.98 29.56 4.44
C TRP A 363 7.72 30.84 4.81
N ALA A 364 8.15 31.59 3.80
CA ALA A 364 8.64 32.94 3.97
C ALA A 364 7.45 33.91 4.10
N LEU A 365 7.40 34.63 5.21
CA LEU A 365 6.38 35.63 5.54
C LEU A 365 6.97 37.04 5.42
N PRO A 366 6.65 37.81 4.36
CA PRO A 366 7.11 39.21 4.24
C PRO A 366 6.63 40.10 5.40
N ARG A 367 5.52 39.72 6.02
CA ARG A 367 5.04 40.25 7.29
C ARG A 367 4.83 39.07 8.21
N LEU A 368 5.33 39.17 9.44
CA LEU A 368 5.15 38.20 10.53
C LEU A 368 3.71 37.68 10.65
N THR A 369 3.49 36.56 11.32
CA THR A 369 2.17 36.00 11.64
C THR A 369 1.15 37.08 12.05
N PRO A 370 -0.10 37.07 11.54
CA PRO A 370 -1.08 38.11 11.86
C PRO A 370 -1.38 38.15 13.36
N SER A 371 -1.24 39.31 13.99
CA SER A 371 -1.59 39.48 15.41
C SER A 371 -3.09 39.66 15.65
N SER A 372 -3.95 39.66 14.61
CA SER A 372 -5.40 39.80 14.75
C SER A 372 -6.16 39.03 13.66
N THR A 373 -7.44 38.77 13.91
CA THR A 373 -8.36 38.06 13.00
C THR A 373 -8.86 38.92 11.84
N GLY A 374 -8.47 40.21 11.76
CA GLY A 374 -8.99 41.15 10.78
C GLY A 374 -8.18 41.25 9.48
N ARG A 375 -7.03 40.56 9.39
CA ARG A 375 -6.11 40.67 8.26
C ARG A 375 -5.43 39.33 7.98
N ASN A 376 -5.19 39.07 6.70
CA ASN A 376 -4.41 37.94 6.22
C ASN A 376 -3.03 38.45 5.81
N ASN A 377 -1.99 37.69 6.10
CA ASN A 377 -0.64 37.97 5.61
C ASN A 377 -0.27 36.95 4.54
N LEU A 378 0.55 37.38 3.58
CA LEU A 378 1.09 36.49 2.55
C LEU A 378 2.11 35.54 3.18
N ALA A 379 2.02 34.27 2.79
CA ALA A 379 2.99 33.23 3.09
C ALA A 379 3.44 32.62 1.77
N VAL A 380 4.75 32.59 1.49
CA VAL A 380 5.30 32.00 0.27
C VAL A 380 6.00 30.71 0.65
N GLN A 381 5.51 29.58 0.17
CA GLN A 381 6.08 28.29 0.53
C GLN A 381 7.46 28.13 -0.13
N THR A 382 8.47 27.84 0.69
CA THR A 382 9.85 27.58 0.27
C THR A 382 10.12 26.08 0.17
N GLU A 383 11.35 25.68 -0.13
CA GLU A 383 11.74 24.27 0.02
C GLU A 383 11.57 23.79 1.47
N ASP A 384 11.38 22.48 1.66
CA ASP A 384 11.36 21.86 2.99
C ASP A 384 12.78 21.89 3.59
N HIS A 385 12.88 22.00 4.91
CA HIS A 385 14.15 22.12 5.61
C HIS A 385 14.40 20.91 6.53
N PRO A 386 15.67 20.55 6.80
CA PRO A 386 15.97 19.50 7.75
C PRO A 386 15.50 19.86 9.16
N LEU A 387 15.17 18.87 10.00
CA LEU A 387 14.68 19.12 11.36
C LEU A 387 15.68 19.89 12.23
N ASP A 388 16.97 19.63 12.03
CA ASP A 388 18.06 20.32 12.74
C ASP A 388 18.11 21.81 12.41
N TYR A 389 17.52 22.24 11.28
CA TYR A 389 17.41 23.66 10.93
C TYR A 389 16.51 24.42 11.90
N GLY A 390 15.61 23.74 12.61
CA GLY A 390 14.68 24.35 13.56
C GLY A 390 15.36 25.03 14.74
N SER A 391 16.61 24.68 15.04
CA SER A 391 17.43 25.29 16.09
C SER A 391 18.56 26.18 15.54
N PHE A 392 18.61 26.40 14.22
CA PHE A 392 19.67 27.18 13.60
C PHE A 392 19.50 28.69 13.85
N GLU A 393 20.57 29.31 14.32
CA GLU A 393 20.79 30.76 14.35
C GLU A 393 22.19 31.05 13.83
N GLY A 394 22.34 32.04 12.96
CA GLY A 394 23.63 32.29 12.32
C GLY A 394 23.57 33.31 11.20
N THR A 395 24.73 33.55 10.56
CA THR A 395 24.82 34.41 9.37
C THR A 395 25.24 33.57 8.18
N ILE A 396 24.36 33.51 7.18
CA ILE A 396 24.58 32.85 5.90
C ILE A 396 25.47 33.77 5.03
N PRO A 397 26.64 33.30 4.55
CA PRO A 397 27.60 34.15 3.86
C PRO A 397 27.05 34.87 2.62
N LYS A 398 27.56 36.07 2.37
CA LYS A 398 27.17 36.87 1.20
C LYS A 398 27.52 36.13 -0.10
N GLY A 399 26.53 35.96 -0.98
CA GLY A 399 26.69 35.27 -2.27
C GLY A 399 26.13 33.85 -2.26
N GLU A 400 25.81 33.30 -1.09
CA GLU A 400 25.07 32.04 -0.95
C GLU A 400 23.55 32.26 -1.06
N TYR A 401 22.83 31.19 -1.39
CA TYR A 401 21.37 31.20 -1.37
C TYR A 401 20.87 31.47 0.05
N GLY A 402 19.97 32.43 0.23
CA GLY A 402 19.48 32.82 1.56
C GLY A 402 20.45 33.69 2.38
N ALA A 403 21.51 34.25 1.77
CA ALA A 403 22.46 35.13 2.45
C ALA A 403 21.77 36.19 3.34
N GLY A 404 22.20 36.26 4.60
CA GLY A 404 21.57 37.09 5.63
C GLY A 404 21.76 36.53 7.03
N THR A 405 21.32 37.28 8.04
CA THR A 405 21.33 36.81 9.44
C THR A 405 19.99 36.19 9.79
N VAL A 406 20.01 35.01 10.40
CA VAL A 406 18.86 34.24 10.86
C VAL A 406 18.89 34.17 12.39
N THR A 407 17.79 34.57 13.03
CA THR A 407 17.59 34.48 14.49
C THR A 407 16.22 33.92 14.81
N ILE A 408 16.04 33.22 15.93
CA ILE A 408 14.74 32.62 16.30
C ILE A 408 13.87 33.66 17.01
N TRP A 409 12.80 34.08 16.34
CA TRP A 409 11.78 34.99 16.89
C TRP A 409 10.86 34.28 17.89
N ASP A 410 10.43 33.05 17.57
CA ASP A 410 9.71 32.16 18.49
C ASP A 410 9.89 30.69 18.09
N ALA A 411 9.71 29.78 19.03
CA ALA A 411 9.75 28.34 18.80
C ALA A 411 8.88 27.63 19.83
N GLY A 412 8.49 26.39 19.55
CA GLY A 412 7.73 25.62 20.53
C GLY A 412 7.11 24.38 19.93
N THR A 413 6.00 23.94 20.51
CA THR A 413 5.22 22.81 19.99
C THR A 413 3.94 23.32 19.35
N TYR A 414 3.35 22.52 18.47
CA TYR A 414 2.04 22.82 17.93
C TYR A 414 1.10 21.60 17.99
N GLU A 415 -0.19 21.88 17.92
CA GLU A 415 -1.22 20.86 17.69
C GLU A 415 -1.87 21.14 16.34
N ALA A 416 -1.92 20.12 15.46
CA ALA A 416 -2.65 20.20 14.20
C ALA A 416 -4.12 19.86 14.43
N GLU A 417 -5.02 20.76 14.05
CA GLU A 417 -6.43 20.41 13.88
C GLU A 417 -6.69 19.87 12.46
N LYS A 418 -5.97 20.43 11.47
CA LYS A 418 -6.11 20.06 10.07
C LYS A 418 -4.77 20.15 9.36
N MET A 419 -4.42 19.12 8.60
CA MET A 419 -3.20 19.08 7.79
C MET A 419 -3.56 18.54 6.40
N ARG A 420 -3.80 19.43 5.44
CA ARG A 420 -4.06 19.10 4.03
C ARG A 420 -3.16 19.94 3.13
N ASP A 421 -2.93 19.46 1.90
CA ASP A 421 -2.03 20.10 0.93
C ASP A 421 -2.43 21.53 0.54
N ASP A 422 -3.68 21.90 0.72
CA ASP A 422 -4.25 23.21 0.40
C ASP A 422 -4.72 24.01 1.62
N GLU A 423 -4.83 23.39 2.78
CA GLU A 423 -5.30 24.03 4.02
C GLU A 423 -4.69 23.39 5.28
N ILE A 424 -4.06 24.20 6.12
CA ILE A 424 -3.43 23.77 7.38
C ILE A 424 -3.98 24.60 8.53
N ILE A 425 -4.49 23.97 9.58
CA ILE A 425 -4.96 24.63 10.80
C ILE A 425 -4.16 24.12 12.00
N VAL A 426 -3.45 25.04 12.66
CA VAL A 426 -2.54 24.72 13.77
C VAL A 426 -2.72 25.66 14.95
N GLU A 427 -2.61 25.11 16.15
CA GLU A 427 -2.51 25.84 17.41
C GLU A 427 -1.05 25.84 17.88
N LEU A 428 -0.46 27.03 18.12
CA LEU A 428 0.97 27.17 18.41
C LEU A 428 1.23 27.52 19.88
N ALA A 429 1.98 26.68 20.57
CA ALA A 429 2.45 26.92 21.93
C ALA A 429 3.92 27.39 21.92
N GLY A 430 4.12 28.70 21.78
CA GLY A 430 5.46 29.32 21.75
C GLY A 430 6.18 29.40 23.10
N ARG A 431 7.42 29.89 23.08
CA ARG A 431 8.20 30.10 24.31
C ARG A 431 7.56 31.16 25.20
N PRO A 432 7.71 31.08 26.54
CA PRO A 432 7.20 32.11 27.45
C PRO A 432 7.74 33.52 27.19
N ASP A 433 8.96 33.63 26.67
CA ASP A 433 9.63 34.87 26.24
C ASP A 433 9.62 35.06 24.71
N GLY A 434 8.91 34.18 23.99
CA GLY A 434 8.80 34.18 22.55
C GLY A 434 7.84 35.24 22.02
N GLY A 435 7.95 35.51 20.72
CA GLY A 435 7.15 36.53 20.05
C GLY A 435 5.62 36.35 20.17
N LEU A 436 5.11 35.11 20.22
CA LEU A 436 3.69 34.81 20.37
C LEU A 436 3.17 35.01 21.81
N ALA A 437 4.05 35.08 22.82
CA ALA A 437 3.66 35.32 24.20
C ALA A 437 3.02 36.71 24.40
N ASN A 438 3.34 37.67 23.52
CA ASN A 438 2.85 39.05 23.59
C ASN A 438 1.55 39.30 22.81
N ASP A 439 0.99 38.28 22.15
CA ASP A 439 -0.15 38.41 21.22
C ASP A 439 -1.54 38.40 21.91
N GLY A 440 -1.58 38.65 23.22
CA GLY A 440 -2.71 39.31 23.90
C GLY A 440 -3.88 38.45 24.40
N GLY A 441 -3.73 37.12 24.55
CA GLY A 441 -4.77 36.25 25.10
C GLY A 441 -4.24 35.12 25.99
N PRO A 442 -5.03 34.58 26.93
CA PRO A 442 -4.62 33.51 27.84
C PRO A 442 -4.53 32.12 27.18
N GLN A 443 -4.78 32.03 25.86
CA GLN A 443 -4.76 30.77 25.11
C GLN A 443 -3.77 30.83 23.95
N PRO A 444 -3.16 29.69 23.57
CA PRO A 444 -2.28 29.63 22.42
C PRO A 444 -3.00 30.11 21.14
N PRO A 445 -2.36 30.92 20.28
CA PRO A 445 -2.95 31.40 19.04
C PRO A 445 -3.16 30.25 18.04
N MET A 446 -4.28 30.31 17.33
CA MET A 446 -4.62 29.38 16.25
C MET A 446 -4.49 30.08 14.90
N PHE A 447 -3.83 29.43 13.96
CA PHE A 447 -3.60 29.94 12.61
C PHE A 447 -4.13 28.96 11.56
N VAL A 448 -4.64 29.51 10.47
CA VAL A 448 -4.91 28.77 9.25
C VAL A 448 -4.00 29.28 8.12
N LEU A 449 -3.37 28.35 7.41
CA LEU A 449 -2.70 28.60 6.14
C LEU A 449 -3.58 28.06 5.02
N ILE A 450 -3.91 28.89 4.04
CA ILE A 450 -4.76 28.52 2.89
C ILE A 450 -3.95 28.75 1.61
N ARG A 451 -3.82 27.72 0.77
CA ARG A 451 -3.13 27.83 -0.52
C ARG A 451 -4.03 28.57 -1.51
N THR A 452 -3.52 29.67 -2.03
CA THR A 452 -4.25 30.54 -2.97
C THR A 452 -3.84 30.35 -4.42
N ASP A 453 -2.60 29.90 -4.67
CA ASP A 453 -2.07 29.63 -6.01
C ASP A 453 -0.99 28.55 -5.89
N ALA A 454 -1.25 27.37 -6.47
CA ALA A 454 -0.35 26.22 -6.40
C ALA A 454 0.91 26.40 -7.25
N GLU A 455 0.79 26.98 -8.44
CA GLU A 455 1.93 27.21 -9.35
C GLU A 455 2.92 28.21 -8.76
N LYS A 456 2.42 29.27 -8.11
CA LYS A 456 3.26 30.29 -7.47
C LYS A 456 3.63 29.96 -6.03
N ARG A 457 3.20 28.80 -5.52
CA ARG A 457 3.42 28.38 -4.11
C ARG A 457 2.98 29.46 -3.10
N GLN A 458 1.89 30.17 -3.41
CA GLN A 458 1.39 31.29 -2.61
C GLN A 458 0.27 30.84 -1.67
N TRP A 459 0.44 31.20 -0.41
CA TRP A 459 -0.45 30.91 0.70
C TRP A 459 -0.86 32.20 1.41
N LEU A 460 -1.97 32.16 2.11
CA LEU A 460 -2.35 33.18 3.08
C LEU A 460 -2.36 32.57 4.47
N ILE A 461 -1.74 33.25 5.42
CA ILE A 461 -1.84 32.93 6.85
C ILE A 461 -2.84 33.87 7.52
N HIS A 462 -3.75 33.31 8.31
CA HIS A 462 -4.79 34.04 9.03
C HIS A 462 -4.85 33.57 10.49
N ARG A 463 -4.94 34.52 11.43
CA ARG A 463 -5.16 34.20 12.85
C ARG A 463 -6.64 33.98 13.09
N MET A 464 -7.01 32.83 13.64
CA MET A 464 -8.39 32.46 13.92
C MET A 464 -8.84 32.88 15.32
N ASP A 465 -10.14 33.14 15.48
CA ASP A 465 -10.78 33.24 16.80
C ASP A 465 -11.11 31.82 17.28
N LYS A 466 -10.23 31.25 18.11
CA LYS A 466 -10.35 29.89 18.63
C LYS A 466 -11.72 29.63 19.27
N ARG A 467 -12.30 30.59 19.99
CA ARG A 467 -13.62 30.40 20.63
C ARG A 467 -14.72 30.25 19.58
N LYS A 468 -14.76 31.13 18.57
CA LYS A 468 -15.74 31.03 17.47
C LYS A 468 -15.56 29.75 16.67
N HIS A 469 -14.31 29.33 16.45
CA HIS A 469 -14.00 28.08 15.77
C HIS A 469 -14.50 26.85 16.52
N LEU A 470 -14.19 26.76 17.82
CA LEU A 470 -14.69 25.68 18.69
C LEU A 470 -16.22 25.69 18.82
N GLU A 471 -16.86 26.86 18.88
CA GLU A 471 -18.32 26.99 18.85
C GLU A 471 -18.92 26.49 17.52
N SER A 472 -18.24 26.76 16.39
CA SER A 472 -18.62 26.26 15.07
C SER A 472 -18.49 24.73 14.98
N LEU A 473 -17.40 24.15 15.50
CA LEU A 473 -17.21 22.70 15.58
C LEU A 473 -18.30 22.03 16.44
N ARG A 474 -18.59 22.58 17.62
CA ARG A 474 -19.65 22.09 18.52
C ARG A 474 -21.03 22.12 17.85
N ARG A 475 -21.35 23.18 17.11
CA ARG A 475 -22.61 23.30 16.36
C ARG A 475 -22.73 22.25 15.27
N ARG A 476 -21.60 21.83 14.68
CA ARG A 476 -21.49 20.77 13.68
C ARG A 476 -21.36 19.36 14.28
N GLY A 477 -21.38 19.22 15.61
CA GLY A 477 -21.25 17.93 16.30
C GLY A 477 -19.83 17.35 16.31
N LEU A 478 -18.81 18.15 15.98
CA LEU A 478 -17.41 17.73 15.88
C LEU A 478 -16.65 18.02 17.19
N LYS A 479 -15.74 17.10 17.59
CA LYS A 479 -14.87 17.28 18.76
C LYS A 479 -13.53 17.93 18.34
N PRO A 480 -12.98 18.90 19.10
CA PRO A 480 -11.65 19.47 18.82
C PRO A 480 -10.54 18.47 19.14
N GLY A 481 -9.46 18.47 18.34
CA GLY A 481 -8.21 17.74 18.66
C GLY A 481 -8.20 16.26 18.30
N ARG A 482 -9.11 15.78 17.44
CA ARG A 482 -8.92 14.54 16.69
C ARG A 482 -8.67 14.91 15.24
N SER A 483 -7.57 14.44 14.68
CA SER A 483 -7.46 14.31 13.23
C SER A 483 -8.71 13.56 12.73
N GLU A 484 -9.17 13.83 11.50
CA GLU A 484 -10.28 13.07 10.92
C GLU A 484 -9.96 11.55 10.86
N ASP A 485 -8.67 11.19 10.96
CA ASP A 485 -8.15 9.82 10.98
C ASP A 485 -8.29 9.12 12.35
N ASP A 486 -8.24 9.85 13.47
CA ASP A 486 -8.31 9.28 14.83
C ASP A 486 -9.73 9.00 15.35
N ALA A 487 -10.76 9.39 14.59
CA ALA A 487 -12.16 9.36 15.06
C ALA A 487 -12.84 7.99 14.94
N ALA A 488 -12.31 7.07 14.12
CA ALA A 488 -12.94 5.78 13.87
C ALA A 488 -12.79 4.74 15.01
N ASP A 489 -11.82 4.89 15.91
CA ASP A 489 -11.40 3.79 16.81
C ASP A 489 -11.86 3.94 18.28
N GLY A 490 -12.65 4.98 18.60
CA GLY A 490 -12.99 5.34 19.98
C GLY A 490 -14.36 4.92 20.52
N ALA A 491 -15.23 4.32 19.71
CA ALA A 491 -16.64 4.12 20.06
C ALA A 491 -16.99 2.64 20.28
N ALA A 492 -16.27 1.94 21.16
CA ALA A 492 -16.65 0.59 21.58
C ALA A 492 -16.16 0.20 22.98
N LYS A 493 -16.06 1.15 23.92
CA LYS A 493 -15.83 0.83 25.34
C LYS A 493 -16.48 1.89 26.20
N ASP A 494 -17.72 1.64 26.60
CA ASP A 494 -18.30 2.11 27.86
C ASP A 494 -19.74 1.59 27.93
N GLY A 495 -19.90 0.41 28.54
CA GLY A 495 -21.21 -0.20 28.73
C GLY A 495 -21.09 -1.69 29.02
N GLU A 496 -20.67 -2.02 30.24
CA GLU A 496 -21.29 -3.06 31.09
C GLU A 496 -20.35 -3.43 32.23
N ALA A 497 -20.67 -2.90 33.41
CA ALA A 497 -20.25 -3.44 34.69
C ALA A 497 -21.47 -3.44 35.62
N ARG A 498 -21.61 -4.54 36.37
CA ARG A 498 -22.70 -4.95 37.31
C ARG A 498 -23.79 -5.75 36.58
N GLU A 499 -24.12 -6.99 36.92
CA GLU A 499 -24.06 -7.82 38.13
C GLU A 499 -23.73 -9.27 37.68
N GLY A 500 -23.19 -10.23 38.43
CA GLY A 500 -23.24 -10.51 39.86
C GLY A 500 -23.34 -12.03 40.03
N ALA A 501 -22.19 -12.66 40.26
CA ALA A 501 -21.95 -13.84 41.11
C ALA A 501 -22.50 -15.25 40.79
N ALA A 502 -21.59 -16.20 41.13
CA ALA A 502 -21.76 -17.61 41.48
C ALA A 502 -21.96 -18.60 40.31
N GLN A 503 -21.30 -19.75 40.23
CA GLN A 503 -20.62 -20.53 41.26
C GLN A 503 -19.67 -21.56 40.61
N GLU A 504 -18.64 -21.94 41.38
CA GLU A 504 -17.62 -22.95 41.15
C GLU A 504 -18.17 -24.35 40.80
N GLY A 505 -17.34 -25.19 40.15
CA GLY A 505 -17.65 -26.61 40.01
C GLY A 505 -16.67 -27.44 39.19
N ALA A 506 -15.45 -27.61 39.71
CA ALA A 506 -14.50 -28.72 39.56
C ALA A 506 -14.70 -29.81 38.48
N ALA A 507 -13.66 -29.93 37.63
CA ALA A 507 -12.80 -31.10 37.43
C ALA A 507 -13.39 -32.50 37.10
N LYS A 508 -12.85 -33.07 36.00
CA LYS A 508 -12.13 -34.36 35.87
C LYS A 508 -12.50 -35.09 34.57
N GLU A 509 -11.54 -35.30 33.67
CA GLU A 509 -10.69 -36.50 33.50
C GLU A 509 -11.45 -37.74 32.99
N GLY A 510 -10.89 -38.37 31.95
CA GLY A 510 -11.33 -39.67 31.40
C GLY A 510 -11.17 -39.71 29.88
N GLU A 511 -9.94 -39.82 29.37
CA GLU A 511 -9.32 -41.08 28.91
C GLU A 511 -10.01 -41.77 27.73
N ALA A 512 -9.31 -41.69 26.59
CA ALA A 512 -8.95 -42.75 25.63
C ALA A 512 -9.85 -43.99 25.48
N LYS A 513 -10.13 -44.35 24.21
CA LYS A 513 -9.49 -45.51 23.55
C LYS A 513 -9.89 -45.67 22.08
N ASP A 514 -8.85 -45.84 21.25
CA ASP A 514 -8.62 -46.84 20.20
C ASP A 514 -9.79 -47.50 19.48
N GLY A 515 -9.66 -47.62 18.14
CA GLY A 515 -10.54 -48.50 17.36
C GLY A 515 -10.35 -48.54 15.84
N VAL A 516 -9.15 -48.93 15.41
CA VAL A 516 -8.72 -49.49 14.11
C VAL A 516 -9.79 -50.12 13.16
N ALA A 517 -9.82 -49.60 11.92
CA ALA A 517 -9.76 -50.22 10.57
C ALA A 517 -10.83 -51.13 9.92
N LYS A 518 -10.78 -51.02 8.56
CA LYS A 518 -11.29 -51.88 7.45
C LYS A 518 -12.78 -51.74 7.12
N GLY A 519 -13.24 -51.74 5.87
CA GLY A 519 -12.63 -51.93 4.56
C GLY A 519 -13.75 -52.27 3.54
N ALA A 520 -13.68 -51.66 2.35
CA ALA A 520 -14.24 -52.02 1.03
C ALA A 520 -15.53 -52.85 0.86
N THR A 521 -16.40 -52.41 -0.08
CA THR A 521 -17.07 -53.26 -1.11
C THR A 521 -17.78 -52.35 -2.15
N THR A 522 -17.37 -52.41 -3.44
CA THR A 522 -18.11 -52.91 -4.64
C THR A 522 -19.48 -52.26 -4.91
N GLY A 523 -19.89 -51.82 -6.09
CA GLY A 523 -19.48 -51.97 -7.49
C GLY A 523 -20.68 -51.64 -8.40
N ARG A 524 -20.47 -51.67 -9.73
CA ARG A 524 -21.44 -51.58 -10.87
C ARG A 524 -21.93 -50.17 -11.28
N THR A 525 -21.59 -49.62 -12.46
CA THR A 525 -21.74 -50.00 -13.91
C THR A 525 -23.03 -49.50 -14.55
N SER A 526 -22.89 -48.61 -15.54
CA SER A 526 -23.54 -48.54 -16.86
C SER A 526 -23.47 -47.08 -17.35
N GLY A 527 -23.22 -46.71 -18.61
CA GLY A 527 -23.21 -47.48 -19.84
C GLY A 527 -24.00 -46.75 -20.93
N LYS A 528 -23.32 -45.86 -21.66
CA LYS A 528 -23.45 -45.53 -23.11
C LYS A 528 -24.66 -44.79 -23.70
N ALA A 529 -24.25 -43.78 -24.51
CA ALA A 529 -24.51 -43.58 -25.94
C ALA A 529 -25.64 -42.63 -26.45
N ALA A 530 -25.14 -41.48 -26.93
CA ALA A 530 -25.44 -40.72 -28.14
C ALA A 530 -26.50 -41.19 -29.16
N THR A 531 -27.21 -40.20 -29.75
CA THR A 531 -27.40 -40.12 -31.22
C THR A 531 -27.76 -38.71 -31.70
N ARG A 532 -27.22 -38.36 -32.88
CA ARG A 532 -27.49 -37.20 -33.75
C ARG A 532 -28.87 -37.30 -34.43
N ALA A 533 -29.43 -36.15 -34.86
CA ALA A 533 -30.14 -36.03 -36.15
C ALA A 533 -30.17 -34.58 -36.65
N ALA A 534 -30.01 -34.42 -37.96
CA ALA A 534 -30.01 -33.18 -38.73
C ALA A 534 -31.23 -33.12 -39.68
N LYS A 535 -31.61 -31.91 -40.14
CA LYS A 535 -32.33 -31.49 -41.38
C LYS A 535 -32.90 -30.08 -41.13
N GLY A 536 -32.92 -29.06 -42.01
CA GLY A 536 -32.55 -28.91 -43.42
C GLY A 536 -33.55 -27.97 -44.13
N GLY A 537 -33.05 -26.90 -44.79
CA GLY A 537 -33.69 -26.10 -45.87
C GLY A 537 -34.76 -25.06 -45.47
N ALA A 538 -35.04 -23.97 -46.20
CA ALA A 538 -34.44 -23.32 -47.37
C ALA A 538 -35.15 -21.95 -47.61
N HIS A 539 -34.42 -21.00 -48.21
CA HIS A 539 -34.80 -19.91 -49.15
C HIS A 539 -36.04 -19.00 -48.96
N GLY A 540 -35.80 -17.70 -49.17
CA GLY A 540 -36.77 -16.72 -49.65
C GLY A 540 -36.25 -15.29 -49.48
N GLY A 541 -35.65 -14.72 -50.53
CA GLY A 541 -35.35 -13.29 -50.60
C GLY A 541 -36.53 -12.50 -51.17
N ASP A 542 -36.59 -11.20 -50.87
CA ASP A 542 -37.07 -10.21 -51.85
C ASP A 542 -36.50 -8.81 -51.54
N GLU A 543 -36.31 -8.06 -52.62
CA GLU A 543 -35.62 -6.78 -52.73
C GLU A 543 -36.51 -5.55 -52.44
N VAL A 544 -35.86 -4.52 -51.88
CA VAL A 544 -35.90 -3.07 -52.19
C VAL A 544 -37.25 -2.32 -52.30
N ALA A 545 -37.40 -1.28 -51.46
CA ALA A 545 -37.99 0.00 -51.88
C ALA A 545 -37.44 1.18 -51.07
N VAL A 546 -36.71 2.07 -51.76
CA VAL A 546 -36.31 3.40 -51.27
C VAL A 546 -37.38 4.41 -51.69
N ALA A 547 -37.90 5.19 -50.76
CA ALA A 547 -38.64 6.42 -51.05
C ALA A 547 -38.30 7.48 -49.99
N GLY A 548 -37.74 8.60 -50.44
CA GLY A 548 -37.40 9.75 -49.61
C GLY A 548 -38.60 10.64 -49.29
N GLY A 549 -38.44 11.51 -48.29
CA GLY A 549 -39.40 12.58 -48.02
C GLY A 549 -39.30 13.22 -46.62
N ASP A 550 -38.62 14.37 -46.60
CA ASP A 550 -38.87 15.58 -45.79
C ASP A 550 -38.62 15.58 -44.27
N GLU A 551 -37.63 16.39 -43.89
CA GLU A 551 -37.41 16.88 -42.54
C GLU A 551 -38.54 17.83 -42.13
N ARG A 552 -39.20 17.55 -41.00
CA ARG A 552 -39.79 18.58 -40.14
C ARG A 552 -40.05 18.01 -38.75
N GLY A 553 -39.54 18.71 -37.74
CA GLY A 553 -39.52 18.28 -36.34
C GLY A 553 -40.88 17.91 -35.79
N SER A 554 -40.94 16.75 -35.14
CA SER A 554 -42.02 16.35 -34.25
C SER A 554 -41.40 15.68 -33.04
N THR A 555 -41.59 16.28 -31.87
CA THR A 555 -41.27 15.70 -30.56
C THR A 555 -42.16 14.49 -30.33
N ALA A 556 -41.70 13.32 -30.76
CA ALA A 556 -42.39 12.05 -30.53
C ALA A 556 -42.16 11.60 -29.07
N HIS A 557 -43.22 11.58 -28.28
CA HIS A 557 -43.28 10.83 -27.04
C HIS A 557 -42.95 9.36 -27.35
N VAL A 558 -41.81 8.89 -26.83
CA VAL A 558 -41.42 7.48 -26.92
C VAL A 558 -42.34 6.69 -25.99
N ALA A 559 -43.09 5.73 -26.52
CA ALA A 559 -43.86 4.79 -25.71
C ALA A 559 -42.89 4.04 -24.79
N ALA A 560 -43.16 4.04 -23.49
CA ALA A 560 -42.32 3.37 -22.49
C ALA A 560 -42.32 1.85 -22.77
N ALA A 561 -41.13 1.26 -22.84
CA ALA A 561 -40.95 -0.19 -22.95
C ALA A 561 -41.56 -0.88 -21.71
N ALA A 562 -42.12 -2.07 -21.89
CA ALA A 562 -42.56 -2.87 -20.75
C ALA A 562 -41.32 -3.37 -19.97
N PRO A 563 -41.38 -3.56 -18.64
CA PRO A 563 -40.25 -4.04 -17.84
C PRO A 563 -39.66 -5.38 -18.31
N SER A 564 -40.46 -6.21 -19.00
CA SER A 564 -40.04 -7.47 -19.62
C SER A 564 -39.12 -7.31 -20.83
N ASP A 565 -39.05 -6.12 -21.41
CA ASP A 565 -38.32 -5.84 -22.65
C ASP A 565 -36.95 -5.22 -22.38
N LEU A 566 -36.59 -5.00 -21.09
CA LEU A 566 -35.29 -4.49 -20.69
C LEU A 566 -34.23 -5.60 -20.66
N PRO A 567 -32.99 -5.31 -21.09
CA PRO A 567 -31.90 -6.28 -21.09
C PRO A 567 -31.58 -6.71 -19.64
N GLN A 568 -31.62 -8.03 -19.40
CA GLN A 568 -31.45 -8.61 -18.05
C GLN A 568 -29.97 -8.87 -17.68
N ASP A 569 -29.10 -8.92 -18.69
CA ASP A 569 -27.69 -9.32 -18.60
C ASP A 569 -26.76 -8.24 -19.17
N VAL A 570 -26.85 -7.04 -18.59
CA VAL A 570 -26.01 -5.89 -18.97
C VAL A 570 -24.74 -5.92 -18.14
N SER A 571 -23.59 -5.96 -18.83
CA SER A 571 -22.29 -5.80 -18.19
C SER A 571 -21.90 -4.31 -18.14
N PRO A 572 -21.21 -3.84 -17.08
CA PRO A 572 -20.70 -2.47 -17.04
C PRO A 572 -19.79 -2.18 -18.23
N MET A 573 -19.94 -1.01 -18.83
CA MET A 573 -19.08 -0.56 -19.93
C MET A 573 -17.69 -0.22 -19.37
N LEU A 574 -16.67 -0.93 -19.86
CA LEU A 574 -15.29 -0.76 -19.40
C LEU A 574 -14.59 0.35 -20.17
N ALA A 575 -13.81 1.16 -19.46
CA ALA A 575 -12.81 2.01 -20.09
C ALA A 575 -11.76 1.10 -20.75
N SER A 576 -11.51 1.31 -22.05
CA SER A 576 -10.47 0.59 -22.79
C SER A 576 -9.34 1.53 -23.18
N SER A 577 -8.10 1.03 -23.17
CA SER A 577 -6.96 1.78 -23.69
C SER A 577 -7.10 1.94 -25.20
N THR A 578 -6.98 3.16 -25.69
CA THR A 578 -7.18 3.47 -27.11
C THR A 578 -5.88 3.72 -27.88
N ASP A 579 -5.94 3.57 -29.21
CA ASP A 579 -4.81 3.66 -30.11
C ASP A 579 -4.33 5.11 -30.34
N ALA A 580 -3.22 5.26 -31.08
CA ALA A 580 -2.61 6.56 -31.33
C ALA A 580 -3.48 7.52 -32.17
N VAL A 581 -4.43 7.00 -32.95
CA VAL A 581 -5.35 7.80 -33.76
C VAL A 581 -6.41 8.42 -32.85
N ALA A 582 -7.00 7.62 -31.97
CA ALA A 582 -7.96 8.09 -30.98
C ALA A 582 -7.37 9.07 -29.95
N ARG A 583 -6.09 8.94 -29.58
CA ARG A 583 -5.40 9.96 -28.74
C ARG A 583 -5.27 11.32 -29.42
N ARG A 584 -5.13 11.32 -30.75
CA ARG A 584 -5.03 12.55 -31.55
C ARG A 584 -6.38 13.24 -31.69
N ASP A 585 -7.45 12.45 -31.76
CA ASP A 585 -8.83 12.96 -31.77
C ASP A 585 -9.29 13.43 -30.37
N LEU A 586 -8.85 12.76 -29.30
CA LEU A 586 -9.09 13.17 -27.91
C LEU A 586 -8.49 14.55 -27.58
N ALA A 587 -7.38 14.93 -28.22
CA ALA A 587 -6.79 16.26 -28.07
C ALA A 587 -7.70 17.40 -28.59
N ARG A 588 -8.75 17.06 -29.37
CA ARG A 588 -9.76 18.00 -29.87
C ARG A 588 -11.05 17.96 -29.03
N ALA A 589 -11.10 17.14 -27.98
CA ALA A 589 -12.28 17.00 -27.14
C ALA A 589 -12.68 18.34 -26.50
N GLY A 590 -13.98 18.67 -26.56
CA GLY A 590 -14.51 19.97 -26.15
C GLY A 590 -14.58 21.04 -27.26
N THR A 591 -14.23 20.71 -28.50
CA THR A 591 -14.50 21.55 -29.69
C THR A 591 -15.79 21.12 -30.39
N ASP A 592 -16.47 22.03 -31.10
CA ASP A 592 -17.75 21.76 -31.78
C ASP A 592 -17.67 20.63 -32.83
N ASP A 593 -16.47 20.35 -33.37
CA ASP A 593 -16.21 19.31 -34.38
C ASP A 593 -15.70 17.98 -33.78
N SER A 594 -15.67 17.85 -32.46
CA SER A 594 -15.17 16.64 -31.78
C SER A 594 -16.27 15.60 -31.59
N PRO A 595 -16.04 14.33 -31.96
CA PRO A 595 -16.96 13.24 -31.60
C PRO A 595 -16.86 12.84 -30.12
N TRP A 596 -15.89 13.36 -29.38
CA TRP A 596 -15.61 13.03 -27.98
C TRP A 596 -16.22 14.04 -27.01
N VAL A 597 -16.97 13.52 -26.04
CA VAL A 597 -17.40 14.22 -24.82
C VAL A 597 -16.54 13.73 -23.67
N LEU A 598 -15.97 14.66 -22.89
CA LEU A 598 -15.17 14.34 -21.71
C LEU A 598 -16.07 14.30 -20.48
N GLU A 599 -16.01 13.20 -19.76
CA GLU A 599 -16.63 13.06 -18.44
C GLU A 599 -15.53 12.98 -17.38
N MET A 600 -15.75 13.63 -16.23
CA MET A 600 -14.85 13.51 -15.10
C MET A 600 -14.88 12.07 -14.57
N LYS A 601 -13.69 11.47 -14.39
CA LYS A 601 -13.59 10.16 -13.73
C LYS A 601 -14.00 10.31 -12.27
N TRP A 602 -15.09 9.66 -11.92
CA TRP A 602 -15.55 9.55 -10.54
C TRP A 602 -14.79 8.42 -9.82
N ASP A 603 -14.50 8.60 -8.54
CA ASP A 603 -13.85 7.59 -7.70
C ASP A 603 -14.89 6.91 -6.81
N GLY A 604 -15.42 5.77 -7.27
CA GLY A 604 -16.57 5.12 -6.66
C GLY A 604 -16.65 3.62 -6.95
N ILE A 605 -17.84 3.06 -6.78
CA ILE A 605 -18.12 1.64 -7.05
C ILE A 605 -18.99 1.53 -8.30
N ARG A 606 -18.45 0.94 -9.36
CA ARG A 606 -19.22 0.67 -10.58
C ARG A 606 -20.35 -0.32 -10.31
N ALA A 607 -21.58 0.03 -10.70
CA ALA A 607 -22.74 -0.81 -10.50
C ALA A 607 -23.79 -0.64 -11.60
N ILE A 608 -24.58 -1.70 -11.81
CA ILE A 608 -25.76 -1.67 -12.67
C ILE A 608 -27.01 -1.53 -11.81
N LEU A 609 -27.79 -0.49 -12.06
CA LEU A 609 -29.06 -0.24 -11.41
C LEU A 609 -30.20 -0.65 -12.34
N SER A 610 -31.12 -1.48 -11.86
CA SER A 610 -32.37 -1.79 -12.56
C SER A 610 -33.51 -1.09 -11.84
N VAL A 611 -34.37 -0.38 -12.57
CA VAL A 611 -35.45 0.44 -12.00
C VAL A 611 -36.75 0.18 -12.76
N ASP A 612 -37.81 -0.15 -12.04
CA ASP A 612 -39.19 -0.20 -12.52
C ASP A 612 -40.07 0.73 -11.67
N PRO A 613 -40.36 1.95 -12.16
CA PRO A 613 -41.14 2.91 -11.40
C PRO A 613 -42.62 2.53 -11.28
N ALA A 614 -43.16 1.71 -12.19
CA ALA A 614 -44.56 1.26 -12.13
C ALA A 614 -44.75 0.19 -11.04
N ALA A 615 -43.81 -0.74 -10.93
CA ALA A 615 -43.78 -1.74 -9.85
C ALA A 615 -43.19 -1.20 -8.53
N ARG A 616 -42.61 0.01 -8.56
CA ARG A 616 -41.82 0.61 -7.46
C ARG A 616 -40.67 -0.31 -6.99
N THR A 617 -40.02 -0.99 -7.92
CA THR A 617 -38.90 -1.89 -7.61
C THR A 617 -37.60 -1.32 -8.17
N TRP A 618 -36.51 -1.54 -7.43
CA TRP A 618 -35.17 -1.20 -7.85
C TRP A 618 -34.19 -2.24 -7.32
N SER A 619 -33.07 -2.42 -8.02
CA SER A 619 -31.97 -3.25 -7.55
C SER A 619 -30.63 -2.70 -8.03
N VAL A 620 -29.58 -3.00 -7.28
CA VAL A 620 -28.19 -2.66 -7.59
C VAL A 620 -27.39 -3.94 -7.66
N ARG A 621 -26.72 -4.17 -8.79
CA ARG A 621 -25.80 -5.28 -8.97
C ARG A 621 -24.37 -4.76 -9.16
N THR A 622 -23.41 -5.39 -8.48
CA THR A 622 -21.98 -5.11 -8.72
C THR A 622 -21.53 -5.70 -10.05
N ARG A 623 -20.29 -5.36 -10.47
CA ARG A 623 -19.63 -5.96 -11.63
C ARG A 623 -19.67 -7.50 -11.65
N GLY A 624 -19.57 -8.16 -10.48
CA GLY A 624 -19.65 -9.62 -10.34
C GLY A 624 -21.07 -10.20 -10.37
N GLY A 625 -22.10 -9.38 -10.62
CA GLY A 625 -23.50 -9.80 -10.65
C GLY A 625 -24.15 -9.97 -9.27
N HIS A 626 -23.43 -9.62 -8.19
CA HIS A 626 -23.96 -9.71 -6.84
C HIS A 626 -24.97 -8.60 -6.56
N ASP A 627 -26.14 -8.97 -6.05
CA ASP A 627 -27.12 -8.02 -5.55
C ASP A 627 -26.61 -7.38 -4.25
N VAL A 628 -26.42 -6.06 -4.29
CA VAL A 628 -25.97 -5.23 -3.17
C VAL A 628 -27.00 -4.17 -2.79
N THR A 629 -28.25 -4.31 -3.26
CA THR A 629 -29.35 -3.38 -3.04
C THR A 629 -29.52 -3.04 -1.54
N ALA A 630 -29.37 -4.04 -0.67
CA ALA A 630 -29.49 -3.86 0.77
C ALA A 630 -28.38 -2.99 1.41
N GLY A 631 -27.21 -2.89 0.77
CA GLY A 631 -26.08 -2.07 1.22
C GLY A 631 -26.23 -0.58 0.87
N TYR A 632 -27.13 -0.24 -0.05
CA TYR A 632 -27.33 1.13 -0.54
C TYR A 632 -28.80 1.57 -0.52
N PRO A 633 -29.51 1.46 0.63
CA PRO A 633 -30.95 1.74 0.71
C PRO A 633 -31.34 3.16 0.25
N GLU A 634 -30.44 4.13 0.35
CA GLU A 634 -30.62 5.50 -0.15
C GLU A 634 -30.82 5.60 -1.67
N LEU A 635 -30.33 4.61 -2.45
CA LEU A 635 -30.49 4.61 -3.89
C LEU A 635 -31.95 4.36 -4.30
N ALA A 636 -32.82 3.97 -3.36
CA ALA A 636 -34.27 3.95 -3.57
C ALA A 636 -34.84 5.28 -4.08
N GLU A 637 -34.19 6.43 -3.80
CA GLU A 637 -34.57 7.74 -4.35
C GLU A 637 -34.56 7.78 -5.88
N ILE A 638 -33.87 6.83 -6.55
CA ILE A 638 -33.86 6.75 -8.01
C ILE A 638 -35.27 6.54 -8.59
N LEU A 639 -36.17 5.90 -7.84
CA LEU A 639 -37.57 5.70 -8.22
C LEU A 639 -38.35 7.01 -8.38
N ASP A 640 -37.90 8.09 -7.74
CA ASP A 640 -38.52 9.41 -7.84
C ASP A 640 -37.88 10.27 -8.95
N ARG A 641 -36.77 9.81 -9.55
CA ARG A 641 -36.05 10.53 -10.63
C ARG A 641 -36.22 9.86 -12.00
N VAL A 642 -36.41 8.54 -12.02
CA VAL A 642 -36.55 7.74 -13.24
C VAL A 642 -38.01 7.36 -13.43
N HIS A 643 -38.64 7.89 -14.49
CA HIS A 643 -40.09 7.80 -14.70
C HIS A 643 -40.50 6.69 -15.68
N VAL A 644 -39.53 5.97 -16.24
CA VAL A 644 -39.74 4.84 -17.17
C VAL A 644 -38.90 3.65 -16.72
N PRO A 645 -39.28 2.40 -17.03
CA PRO A 645 -38.42 1.25 -16.77
C PRO A 645 -37.04 1.46 -17.41
N ALA A 646 -35.97 1.27 -16.64
CA ALA A 646 -34.60 1.54 -17.09
C ALA A 646 -33.56 0.63 -16.43
N VAL A 647 -32.47 0.40 -17.17
CA VAL A 647 -31.21 -0.13 -16.64
C VAL A 647 -30.16 0.98 -16.78
N LEU A 648 -29.49 1.32 -15.68
CA LEU A 648 -28.47 2.37 -15.63
C LEU A 648 -27.13 1.75 -15.30
N ASP A 649 -26.11 2.04 -16.10
CA ASP A 649 -24.71 1.75 -15.80
C ASP A 649 -24.06 3.03 -15.27
N GLY A 650 -23.50 2.98 -14.05
CA GLY A 650 -22.93 4.16 -13.42
C GLY A 650 -22.04 3.87 -12.22
N GLU A 651 -21.50 4.94 -11.67
CA GLU A 651 -20.63 4.94 -10.50
C GLU A 651 -21.43 5.29 -9.23
N ILE A 652 -21.35 4.47 -8.19
CA ILE A 652 -21.84 4.83 -6.85
C ILE A 652 -20.73 5.61 -6.17
N ILE A 653 -20.99 6.88 -5.87
CA ILE A 653 -20.06 7.75 -5.16
C ILE A 653 -20.63 8.17 -3.80
N ALA A 654 -19.75 8.45 -2.85
CA ALA A 654 -20.09 9.11 -1.60
C ALA A 654 -19.52 10.54 -1.62
N PRO A 655 -20.32 11.56 -1.98
CA PRO A 655 -19.82 12.92 -2.00
C PRO A 655 -19.54 13.44 -0.58
N GLY A 656 -18.41 14.13 -0.44
CA GLY A 656 -18.02 14.92 0.72
C GLY A 656 -18.81 16.23 0.82
N PRO A 657 -18.58 17.01 1.90
CA PRO A 657 -19.29 18.27 2.14
C PRO A 657 -19.14 19.32 1.03
N ASP A 658 -18.10 19.22 0.20
CA ASP A 658 -17.78 20.07 -0.95
C ASP A 658 -18.22 19.46 -2.30
N GLY A 659 -18.85 18.29 -2.29
CA GLY A 659 -19.29 17.56 -3.49
C GLY A 659 -18.21 16.69 -4.13
N THR A 660 -17.00 16.61 -3.57
CA THR A 660 -15.93 15.71 -4.05
C THR A 660 -16.18 14.26 -3.63
N PRO A 661 -15.86 13.24 -4.44
CA PRO A 661 -16.02 11.85 -4.03
C PRO A 661 -15.05 11.48 -2.89
N GLU A 662 -15.58 10.94 -1.79
CA GLU A 662 -14.79 10.38 -0.69
C GLU A 662 -14.95 8.85 -0.65
N PHE A 663 -14.13 8.14 -1.42
CA PHE A 663 -14.20 6.67 -1.56
C PHE A 663 -14.14 5.92 -0.21
N GLY A 664 -13.37 6.42 0.76
CA GLY A 664 -13.25 5.84 2.11
C GLY A 664 -14.60 5.61 2.81
N ARG A 665 -15.61 6.44 2.51
CA ARG A 665 -16.97 6.28 3.07
C ARG A 665 -17.73 5.08 2.51
N LEU A 666 -17.39 4.63 1.30
CA LEU A 666 -17.98 3.46 0.66
C LEU A 666 -17.37 2.14 1.17
N GLN A 667 -16.14 2.17 1.68
CA GLN A 667 -15.41 0.98 2.14
C GLN A 667 -16.16 0.20 3.23
N THR A 668 -16.82 0.91 4.16
CA THR A 668 -17.58 0.30 5.26
C THR A 668 -18.83 -0.48 4.82
N ARG A 669 -19.23 -0.36 3.54
CA ARG A 669 -20.44 -0.99 2.98
C ARG A 669 -20.15 -2.11 1.99
N LEU A 670 -18.88 -2.31 1.64
CA LEU A 670 -18.45 -3.40 0.76
C LEU A 670 -18.74 -4.76 1.43
N GLY A 671 -19.52 -5.61 0.77
CA GLY A 671 -19.85 -6.96 1.25
C GLY A 671 -21.12 -7.09 2.10
N LEU A 672 -21.90 -6.02 2.29
CA LEU A 672 -23.21 -6.11 2.97
C LEU A 672 -24.28 -6.70 2.03
N THR A 673 -24.71 -7.94 2.29
CA THR A 673 -25.78 -8.63 1.53
C THR A 673 -27.12 -8.67 2.26
N ALA A 674 -27.22 -8.07 3.45
CA ALA A 674 -28.44 -7.99 4.26
C ALA A 674 -28.55 -6.62 4.92
N PRO A 675 -29.77 -6.08 5.14
CA PRO A 675 -29.95 -4.81 5.82
C PRO A 675 -29.44 -4.91 7.27
N ALA A 676 -28.69 -3.91 7.72
CA ALA A 676 -28.20 -3.86 9.09
C ALA A 676 -29.38 -3.92 10.08
N THR A 677 -29.38 -4.92 10.96
CA THR A 677 -30.31 -4.96 12.11
C THR A 677 -30.07 -3.72 12.97
N SER A 678 -31.16 -3.02 13.30
CA SER A 678 -31.18 -1.71 13.95
C SER A 678 -30.56 -1.74 15.36
N SER A 679 -29.25 -1.55 15.44
CA SER A 679 -28.55 -1.06 16.64
C SER A 679 -27.20 -0.39 16.36
N ALA A 680 -26.77 -0.27 15.09
CA ALA A 680 -25.61 0.53 14.71
C ALA A 680 -26.03 2.01 14.53
N PRO A 681 -25.19 2.99 14.92
CA PRO A 681 -25.47 4.40 14.66
C PRO A 681 -25.63 4.60 13.17
N ALA A 682 -26.72 5.26 12.76
CA ALA A 682 -26.99 5.54 11.36
C ALA A 682 -25.78 6.21 10.71
N ALA A 683 -25.16 5.53 9.75
CA ALA A 683 -24.09 6.12 8.94
C ALA A 683 -24.58 7.45 8.35
N PRO A 684 -23.73 8.49 8.28
CA PRO A 684 -24.13 9.78 7.71
C PRO A 684 -24.71 9.55 6.32
N ARG A 685 -25.89 10.15 6.08
CA ARG A 685 -26.63 10.02 4.82
C ARG A 685 -25.74 10.58 3.69
N PRO A 686 -25.35 9.79 2.68
CA PRO A 686 -24.81 10.36 1.46
C PRO A 686 -25.97 11.09 0.78
N SER A 687 -25.95 12.43 0.83
CA SER A 687 -26.82 13.24 -0.01
C SER A 687 -26.32 13.14 -1.45
N SER A 688 -27.25 12.94 -2.39
CA SER A 688 -27.09 12.99 -3.85
C SER A 688 -26.38 11.80 -4.51
N SER A 689 -27.18 10.92 -5.11
CA SER A 689 -26.77 10.02 -6.19
C SER A 689 -26.49 10.80 -7.47
N CYS A 690 -25.26 10.73 -7.98
CA CYS A 690 -24.93 11.17 -9.34
C CYS A 690 -24.80 9.90 -10.20
N CYS A 691 -25.83 9.60 -10.98
CA CYS A 691 -25.81 8.50 -11.95
C CYS A 691 -25.35 9.12 -13.27
N SER A 692 -24.08 8.97 -13.66
CA SER A 692 -23.70 9.38 -15.01
C SER A 692 -24.35 8.45 -16.02
N THR A 693 -25.18 9.05 -16.87
CA THR A 693 -26.08 8.31 -17.74
C THR A 693 -25.37 8.05 -19.06
N SER A 694 -24.87 6.85 -19.30
CA SER A 694 -24.83 6.34 -20.67
C SER A 694 -26.20 5.74 -20.97
N CYS A 695 -27.13 6.59 -21.42
CA CYS A 695 -28.39 6.10 -21.99
C CYS A 695 -28.07 5.54 -23.38
N THR A 696 -27.73 4.26 -23.48
CA THR A 696 -27.67 3.57 -24.77
C THR A 696 -29.09 3.41 -25.30
N ARG A 697 -29.50 4.35 -26.16
CA ARG A 697 -30.55 4.09 -27.14
C ARG A 697 -29.87 3.63 -28.43
N GLU A 698 -29.52 2.36 -28.50
CA GLU A 698 -29.17 1.77 -29.79
C GLU A 698 -30.45 1.36 -30.53
N GLY A 699 -30.52 1.78 -31.80
CA GLY A 699 -31.57 1.34 -32.70
C GLY A 699 -31.99 2.39 -33.74
N LYS A 700 -31.05 2.89 -34.54
CA LYS A 700 -31.34 2.99 -35.97
C LYS A 700 -30.31 2.14 -36.70
N THR A 701 -30.84 1.08 -37.32
CA THR A 701 -30.21 0.22 -38.33
C THR A 701 -29.48 1.02 -39.39
#